data_AF-A0A3M5X1H6-F1
#
_entry.id   AF-A0A3M5X1H6-F1
#
_cell.length_a   1.000
_cell.length_b   1.000
_cell.length_c   1.000
_cell.angle_alpha   90.00
_cell.angle_beta   90.00
_cell.angle_gamma   90.00
#
_symmetry.space_group_name_H-M   'P 1'
#
loop_
_entity.id
_entity.type
_entity.pdbx_description
1 polymer ?
#
loop_
_entity_poly.entity_id
_entity_poly.type
_entity_poly.pdbx_seq_one_letter_code
_entity_poly.pdbx_strand_id
1 'polypeptide(L)'
;MKLTSLQARICITAGLCLFVSSASLVIYGLFTSRANEQYVSDEVAVLIEHSTVREIQNLAESRANAIQAKLQSALDAARTMASTFSASKASQSPLTLGREQINRVLLGVLKDNPEFNGTYSCWEQDALDGKDLISRDAQDGSNPLTGRFTPYWTRSPDGRIAVQPLVEYDSADSHPNGVPKGGWYQGPKSTLKESVLDPIPYVVQGSKVWLTTLSVPVVANGKFYGVVGADFDIAFIQKLSEQMSAELYGGKGSVTILSNQGLVVADSQRAELIGQPMKTLFADSWEKVLSDIQGGRGESLLNQNTQNFEVLMPIPLGRTGKPWAIFIRLPKAVVMSQAITLEHELQARSLNNSIWQVSVGLTILLLALTALWFAAAKIVGPIREAAALAANISLGDFSRRLVQRSEDEVGQLSFALNDMSDSLQRQVKVAERISEGDLDLDVRLSSPNDTLGKSLEKMVSNLNNLISEVQVSATQITGSSEQVTDLSQSLSDGAANSASSITEISAVMTQMAAQTSDNAVNAKKADEQSQASRADAGESDKLMTELISAMTEIDNSGKDITAIITTIDNIAAQTNLLALNAAIEAARAGELGRGFAVVADEVRSLAARSAEAAKQTATLIADSSTKTQRGMIIAGRTAESLKNIVSGTSAVSSLVSLIYQASSEQASGLQQASLGLEQIDEVTQQNQSNSRDCAASAKDLSVRASLMQRELSRFKVKKTPLL
;
A
#
# COMPACT_ATOMS: atom_id res chain seq x y z
N MET A 1 -79.52 -18.21 -17.34
CA MET A 1 -80.48 -17.21 -17.89
C MET A 1 -80.16 -16.97 -19.35
N LYS A 2 -81.10 -17.25 -20.28
CA LYS A 2 -80.93 -16.90 -21.70
C LYS A 2 -81.11 -15.39 -21.87
N LEU A 3 -80.01 -14.67 -22.11
CA LEU A 3 -80.05 -13.23 -22.41
C LEU A 3 -80.56 -13.02 -23.86
N THR A 4 -81.70 -12.34 -24.00
CA THR A 4 -82.45 -12.11 -25.26
C THR A 4 -82.20 -10.74 -25.91
N SER A 5 -81.32 -9.91 -25.34
CA SER A 5 -80.93 -8.59 -25.90
C SER A 5 -79.51 -8.62 -26.47
N LEU A 6 -79.36 -8.23 -27.74
CA LEU A 6 -78.07 -8.08 -28.43
C LEU A 6 -77.18 -7.01 -27.75
N GLN A 7 -77.81 -5.94 -27.25
CA GLN A 7 -77.19 -4.88 -26.45
C GLN A 7 -76.59 -5.41 -25.14
N ALA A 8 -77.32 -6.29 -24.44
CA ALA A 8 -76.84 -6.87 -23.19
C ALA A 8 -75.66 -7.83 -23.42
N ARG A 9 -75.62 -8.56 -24.54
CA ARG A 9 -74.48 -9.43 -24.87
C ARG A 9 -73.21 -8.63 -25.19
N ILE A 10 -73.33 -7.59 -26.03
CA ILE A 10 -72.18 -6.76 -26.46
C ILE A 10 -71.57 -5.99 -25.28
N CYS A 11 -72.40 -5.37 -24.43
CA CYS A 11 -71.90 -4.64 -23.25
C CYS A 11 -71.19 -5.55 -22.25
N ILE A 12 -71.72 -6.76 -22.00
CA ILE A 12 -71.13 -7.68 -21.02
C ILE A 12 -69.81 -8.26 -21.55
N THR A 13 -69.74 -8.69 -22.83
CA THR A 13 -68.48 -9.27 -23.36
C THR A 13 -67.39 -8.21 -23.60
N ALA A 14 -67.75 -7.03 -24.13
CA ALA A 14 -66.78 -5.96 -24.40
C ALA A 14 -66.30 -5.27 -23.11
N GLY A 15 -67.20 -5.07 -22.13
CA GLY A 15 -66.86 -4.52 -20.82
C GLY A 15 -65.94 -5.44 -20.02
N LEU A 16 -66.16 -6.77 -20.09
CA LEU A 16 -65.29 -7.74 -19.41
C LEU A 16 -63.88 -7.74 -20.02
N CYS A 17 -63.74 -7.66 -21.36
CA CYS A 17 -62.44 -7.60 -22.02
C CYS A 17 -61.66 -6.31 -21.71
N LEU A 18 -62.33 -5.16 -21.64
CA LEU A 18 -61.71 -3.87 -21.29
C LEU A 18 -61.26 -3.80 -19.83
N PHE A 19 -62.05 -4.37 -18.92
CA PHE A 19 -61.66 -4.49 -17.52
C PHE A 19 -60.44 -5.39 -17.36
N VAL A 20 -60.45 -6.55 -18.01
CA VAL A 20 -59.34 -7.51 -17.94
C VAL A 20 -58.06 -6.90 -18.53
N SER A 21 -58.09 -6.21 -19.68
CA SER A 21 -56.89 -5.61 -20.27
C SER A 21 -56.31 -4.46 -19.43
N SER A 22 -57.16 -3.56 -18.92
CA SER A 22 -56.71 -2.42 -18.11
C SER A 22 -56.21 -2.86 -16.74
N ALA A 23 -56.88 -3.82 -16.09
CA ALA A 23 -56.40 -4.41 -14.85
C ALA A 23 -55.07 -5.14 -15.06
N SER A 24 -54.92 -5.88 -16.17
CA SER A 24 -53.67 -6.59 -16.48
C SER A 24 -52.49 -5.63 -16.66
N LEU A 25 -52.68 -4.49 -17.31
CA LEU A 25 -51.62 -3.50 -17.51
C LEU A 25 -51.20 -2.80 -16.21
N VAL A 26 -52.17 -2.43 -15.36
CA VAL A 26 -51.88 -1.81 -14.05
C VAL A 26 -51.19 -2.82 -13.13
N ILE A 27 -51.67 -4.06 -13.09
CA ILE A 27 -51.04 -5.15 -12.33
C ILE A 27 -49.63 -5.42 -12.86
N TYR A 28 -49.43 -5.46 -14.17
CA TYR A 28 -48.12 -5.63 -14.78
C TYR A 28 -47.16 -4.47 -14.46
N GLY A 29 -47.63 -3.22 -14.49
CA GLY A 29 -46.83 -2.04 -14.13
C GLY A 29 -46.39 -2.05 -12.66
N LEU A 30 -47.32 -2.34 -11.74
CA LEU A 30 -47.03 -2.46 -10.31
C LEU A 30 -46.08 -3.63 -10.03
N PHE A 31 -46.27 -4.77 -10.72
CA PHE A 31 -45.39 -5.93 -10.61
C PHE A 31 -43.98 -5.59 -11.11
N THR A 32 -43.86 -4.94 -12.27
CA THR A 32 -42.57 -4.59 -12.88
C THR A 32 -41.82 -3.54 -12.05
N SER A 33 -42.50 -2.54 -11.48
CA SER A 33 -41.86 -1.54 -10.61
C SER A 33 -41.28 -2.19 -9.35
N ARG A 34 -42.08 -3.03 -8.67
CA ARG A 34 -41.59 -3.78 -7.50
C ARG A 34 -40.45 -4.72 -7.84
N ALA A 35 -40.54 -5.44 -8.96
CA ALA A 35 -39.49 -6.33 -9.43
C ALA A 35 -38.18 -5.57 -9.72
N ASN A 36 -38.26 -4.39 -10.36
CA ASN A 36 -37.09 -3.55 -10.62
C ASN A 36 -36.50 -2.96 -9.33
N GLU A 37 -37.32 -2.48 -8.39
CA GLU A 37 -36.83 -1.96 -7.11
C GLU A 37 -36.08 -3.01 -6.32
N GLN A 38 -36.64 -4.21 -6.24
CA GLN A 38 -36.04 -5.33 -5.53
C GLN A 38 -34.74 -5.77 -6.22
N TYR A 39 -34.74 -5.84 -7.57
CA TYR A 39 -33.54 -6.15 -8.34
C TYR A 39 -32.42 -5.13 -8.11
N VAL A 40 -32.71 -3.82 -8.18
CA VAL A 40 -31.70 -2.77 -7.98
C VAL A 40 -31.17 -2.78 -6.55
N SER A 41 -32.03 -2.96 -5.55
CA SER A 41 -31.62 -3.03 -4.14
C SER A 41 -30.72 -4.24 -3.87
N ASP A 42 -31.12 -5.43 -4.34
CA ASP A 42 -30.34 -6.66 -4.17
C ASP A 42 -28.98 -6.56 -4.89
N GLU A 43 -28.95 -6.05 -6.12
CA GLU A 43 -27.71 -5.95 -6.90
C GLU A 43 -26.74 -4.92 -6.31
N VAL A 44 -27.25 -3.77 -5.84
CA VAL A 44 -26.44 -2.74 -5.16
C VAL A 44 -25.90 -3.29 -3.84
N ALA A 45 -26.72 -4.02 -3.07
CA ALA A 45 -26.26 -4.66 -1.83
C ALA A 45 -25.09 -5.60 -2.12
N VAL A 46 -25.26 -6.56 -3.05
CA VAL A 46 -24.21 -7.53 -3.44
C VAL A 46 -22.94 -6.81 -3.90
N LEU A 47 -23.06 -5.76 -4.72
CA LEU A 47 -21.91 -5.00 -5.21
C LEU A 47 -21.13 -4.33 -4.07
N ILE A 48 -21.83 -3.71 -3.10
CA ILE A 48 -21.20 -3.05 -1.96
C ILE A 48 -20.57 -4.08 -1.01
N GLU A 49 -21.21 -5.23 -0.79
CA GLU A 49 -20.61 -6.30 0.02
C GLU A 49 -19.28 -6.77 -0.59
N HIS A 50 -19.28 -7.08 -1.90
CA HIS A 50 -18.08 -7.54 -2.60
C HIS A 50 -16.98 -6.47 -2.66
N SER A 51 -17.33 -5.21 -2.94
CA SER A 51 -16.35 -4.13 -3.00
C SER A 51 -15.73 -3.87 -1.63
N THR A 52 -16.54 -3.86 -0.58
CA THR A 52 -16.08 -3.61 0.79
C THR A 52 -15.16 -4.71 1.29
N VAL A 53 -15.52 -5.98 1.09
CA VAL A 53 -14.66 -7.10 1.49
C VAL A 53 -13.30 -7.00 0.78
N ARG A 54 -13.29 -6.70 -0.52
CA ARG A 54 -12.06 -6.54 -1.29
C ARG A 54 -11.22 -5.36 -0.81
N GLU A 55 -11.84 -4.22 -0.50
CA GLU A 55 -11.15 -3.04 0.04
C GLU A 55 -10.51 -3.34 1.41
N ILE A 56 -11.25 -3.96 2.32
CA ILE A 56 -10.74 -4.36 3.64
C ILE A 56 -9.60 -5.37 3.49
N GLN A 57 -9.73 -6.36 2.59
CA GLN A 57 -8.66 -7.33 2.31
C GLN A 57 -7.39 -6.64 1.82
N ASN A 58 -7.49 -5.73 0.84
CA ASN A 58 -6.34 -5.00 0.31
C ASN A 58 -5.67 -4.13 1.40
N LEU A 59 -6.47 -3.46 2.23
CA LEU A 59 -5.95 -2.69 3.36
C LEU A 59 -5.26 -3.59 4.37
N ALA A 60 -5.88 -4.71 4.74
CA ALA A 60 -5.32 -5.69 5.66
C ALA A 60 -4.00 -6.27 5.14
N GLU A 61 -3.93 -6.64 3.87
CA GLU A 61 -2.73 -7.20 3.23
C GLU A 61 -1.57 -6.19 3.23
N SER A 62 -1.84 -4.95 2.80
CA SER A 62 -0.85 -3.87 2.82
C SER A 62 -0.27 -3.64 4.22
N ARG A 63 -1.12 -3.67 5.24
CA ARG A 63 -0.72 -3.44 6.64
C ARG A 63 -0.04 -4.66 7.25
N ALA A 64 -0.47 -5.87 6.89
CA ALA A 64 0.20 -7.12 7.25
C ALA A 64 1.63 -7.13 6.72
N ASN A 65 1.85 -6.72 5.46
CA ASN A 65 3.16 -6.57 4.86
C ASN A 65 4.02 -5.51 5.57
N ALA A 66 3.43 -4.40 6.03
CA ALA A 66 4.15 -3.39 6.80
C ALA A 66 4.63 -3.90 8.18
N ILE A 67 3.78 -4.65 8.90
CA ILE A 67 4.18 -5.31 10.16
C ILE A 67 5.27 -6.34 9.89
N GLN A 68 5.07 -7.18 8.86
CA GLN A 68 6.02 -8.20 8.45
C GLN A 68 7.39 -7.58 8.14
N ALA A 69 7.46 -6.54 7.32
CA ALA A 69 8.71 -5.90 6.92
C ALA A 69 9.51 -5.37 8.12
N LYS A 70 8.83 -4.77 9.11
CA LYS A 70 9.48 -4.28 10.34
C LYS A 70 10.04 -5.42 11.18
N LEU A 71 9.26 -6.47 11.44
CA LEU A 71 9.72 -7.63 12.20
C LEU A 71 10.81 -8.41 11.45
N GLN A 72 10.73 -8.46 10.12
CA GLN A 72 11.71 -9.10 9.26
C GLN A 72 13.10 -8.46 9.40
N SER A 73 13.18 -7.12 9.56
CA SER A 73 14.43 -6.42 9.82
C SER A 73 15.17 -6.96 11.06
N ALA A 74 14.46 -7.20 12.17
CA ALA A 74 15.07 -7.83 13.36
C ALA A 74 15.51 -9.26 13.10
N LEU A 75 14.73 -10.06 12.36
CA LEU A 75 15.13 -11.42 12.01
C LEU A 75 16.35 -11.45 11.08
N ASP A 76 16.46 -10.51 10.14
CA ASP A 76 17.61 -10.38 9.26
C ASP A 76 18.87 -9.98 10.05
N ALA A 77 18.75 -9.01 10.97
CA ALA A 77 19.83 -8.64 11.89
C ALA A 77 20.25 -9.83 12.77
N ALA A 78 19.29 -10.52 13.39
CA ALA A 78 19.54 -11.69 14.22
C ALA A 78 20.17 -12.85 13.42
N ARG A 79 19.72 -13.10 12.18
CA ARG A 79 20.34 -14.10 11.28
C ARG A 79 21.76 -13.75 10.90
N THR A 80 22.03 -12.47 10.64
CA THR A 80 23.37 -12.00 10.31
C THR A 80 24.31 -12.17 11.50
N MET A 81 23.88 -11.79 12.70
CA MET A 81 24.64 -12.04 13.93
C MET A 81 24.82 -13.54 14.19
N ALA A 82 23.78 -14.35 14.05
CA ALA A 82 23.85 -15.80 14.25
C ALA A 82 24.84 -16.46 13.30
N SER A 83 24.81 -16.06 12.02
CA SER A 83 25.73 -16.57 11.00
C SER A 83 27.18 -16.17 11.32
N THR A 84 27.40 -14.92 11.73
CA THR A 84 28.71 -14.41 12.14
C THR A 84 29.26 -15.15 13.35
N PHE A 85 28.43 -15.37 14.37
CA PHE A 85 28.83 -16.08 15.58
C PHE A 85 29.06 -17.58 15.30
N SER A 86 28.22 -18.19 14.47
CA SER A 86 28.37 -19.59 14.06
C SER A 86 29.66 -19.81 13.25
N ALA A 87 30.07 -18.85 12.42
CA ALA A 87 31.33 -18.93 11.68
C ALA A 87 32.56 -19.03 12.58
N SER A 88 32.53 -18.43 13.78
CA SER A 88 33.60 -18.58 14.78
C SER A 88 33.69 -19.97 15.41
N LYS A 89 32.67 -20.82 15.19
CA LYS A 89 32.56 -22.18 15.73
C LYS A 89 32.74 -23.26 14.65
N ALA A 90 32.92 -22.86 13.39
CA ALA A 90 33.20 -23.80 12.31
C ALA A 90 34.56 -24.50 12.51
N SER A 91 34.66 -25.75 12.08
CA SER A 91 35.91 -26.52 12.17
C SER A 91 37.00 -25.83 11.35
N GLN A 92 38.15 -25.56 11.97
CA GLN A 92 39.28 -24.83 11.36
C GLN A 92 38.99 -23.36 10.99
N SER A 93 38.04 -22.71 11.68
CA SER A 93 37.78 -21.29 11.45
C SER A 93 38.97 -20.42 11.87
N PRO A 94 39.49 -19.53 10.99
CA PRO A 94 40.49 -18.54 11.38
C PRO A 94 39.87 -17.39 12.21
N LEU A 95 38.54 -17.32 12.30
CA LEU A 95 37.81 -16.29 13.03
C LEU A 95 37.57 -16.74 14.48
N THR A 96 38.24 -16.10 15.43
CA THR A 96 37.98 -16.28 16.86
C THR A 96 37.23 -15.08 17.42
N LEU A 97 35.99 -15.29 17.89
CA LEU A 97 35.19 -14.28 18.57
C LEU A 97 35.11 -14.58 20.06
N GLY A 98 35.61 -13.67 20.89
CA GLY A 98 35.44 -13.70 22.34
C GLY A 98 34.25 -12.86 22.80
N ARG A 99 34.03 -12.83 24.12
CA ARG A 99 32.95 -12.06 24.78
C ARG A 99 32.93 -10.59 24.35
N GLU A 100 34.09 -9.95 24.31
CA GLU A 100 34.20 -8.53 23.93
C GLU A 100 33.78 -8.29 22.48
N GLN A 101 34.24 -9.12 21.53
CA GLN A 101 33.91 -8.97 20.11
C GLN A 101 32.41 -9.16 19.89
N ILE A 102 31.80 -10.17 20.51
CA ILE A 102 30.35 -10.39 20.42
C ILE A 102 29.59 -9.20 21.00
N ASN A 103 30.00 -8.69 22.16
CA ASN A 103 29.35 -7.51 22.75
C ASN A 103 29.45 -6.26 21.85
N ARG A 104 30.58 -6.04 21.18
CA ARG A 104 30.72 -4.94 20.22
C ARG A 104 29.79 -5.11 19.02
N VAL A 105 29.61 -6.33 18.51
CA VAL A 105 28.64 -6.61 17.44
C VAL A 105 27.21 -6.33 17.91
N LEU A 106 26.80 -6.85 19.07
CA LEU A 106 25.48 -6.62 19.63
C LEU A 106 25.19 -5.12 19.81
N LEU A 107 26.14 -4.39 20.42
CA LEU A 107 26.03 -2.95 20.63
C LEU A 107 26.00 -2.17 19.30
N GLY A 108 26.81 -2.56 18.31
CA GLY A 108 26.82 -1.96 16.98
C GLY A 108 25.47 -2.11 16.29
N VAL A 109 24.95 -3.34 16.23
CA VAL A 109 23.63 -3.62 15.64
C VAL A 109 22.52 -2.83 16.35
N LEU A 110 22.52 -2.76 17.68
CA LEU A 110 21.55 -1.95 18.41
C LEU A 110 21.65 -0.46 18.06
N LYS A 111 22.87 0.08 17.92
CA LYS A 111 23.09 1.49 17.56
C LYS A 111 22.61 1.81 16.15
N ASP A 112 22.86 0.92 15.20
CA ASP A 112 22.51 1.10 13.79
C ASP A 112 21.01 0.88 13.52
N ASN A 113 20.30 0.24 14.45
CA ASN A 113 18.86 -0.04 14.35
C ASN A 113 18.10 0.69 15.48
N PRO A 114 17.74 1.96 15.28
CA PRO A 114 17.10 2.78 16.32
C PRO A 114 15.72 2.27 16.75
N GLU A 115 15.07 1.44 15.93
CA GLU A 115 13.77 0.83 16.25
C GLU A 115 13.87 -0.38 17.19
N PHE A 116 15.07 -0.92 17.43
CA PHE A 116 15.25 -2.07 18.33
C PHE A 116 15.32 -1.60 19.79
N ASN A 117 14.58 -2.27 20.65
CA ASN A 117 14.64 -2.08 22.10
C ASN A 117 15.89 -2.69 22.70
N GLY A 118 16.39 -3.76 22.08
CA GLY A 118 17.62 -4.39 22.52
C GLY A 118 18.13 -5.47 21.56
N THR A 119 19.39 -5.82 21.75
CA THR A 119 20.03 -6.96 21.10
C THR A 119 20.67 -7.82 22.18
N TYR A 120 20.65 -9.13 21.98
CA TYR A 120 21.12 -10.05 23.02
C TYR A 120 21.73 -11.30 22.43
N SER A 121 22.52 -11.99 23.26
CA SER A 121 22.94 -13.35 22.98
C SER A 121 22.97 -14.18 24.26
N CYS A 122 22.59 -15.45 24.17
CA CYS A 122 22.63 -16.41 25.26
C CYS A 122 23.33 -17.68 24.76
N TRP A 123 24.51 -17.98 25.30
CA TRP A 123 25.32 -19.13 24.87
C TRP A 123 25.09 -20.33 25.78
N GLU A 124 25.16 -21.57 25.31
CA GLU A 124 25.19 -22.75 26.19
C GLU A 124 26.38 -22.67 27.17
N GLN A 125 26.26 -23.37 28.31
CA GLN A 125 27.30 -23.38 29.33
C GLN A 125 28.66 -23.81 28.73
N ASP A 126 29.69 -23.02 29.01
CA ASP A 126 31.06 -23.18 28.50
C ASP A 126 31.20 -23.23 26.97
N ALA A 127 30.14 -22.88 26.22
CA ALA A 127 30.11 -23.05 24.76
C ALA A 127 30.86 -21.95 23.99
N LEU A 128 31.00 -20.75 24.57
CA LEU A 128 31.68 -19.62 23.93
C LEU A 128 33.20 -19.71 24.05
N ASP A 129 33.74 -19.76 25.26
CA ASP A 129 35.19 -19.68 25.52
C ASP A 129 35.68 -20.64 26.60
N GLY A 130 34.79 -21.46 27.18
CA GLY A 130 35.11 -22.38 28.28
C GLY A 130 35.52 -21.69 29.58
N LYS A 131 35.19 -20.40 29.74
CA LYS A 131 35.65 -19.55 30.84
C LYS A 131 34.50 -19.03 31.70
N ASP A 132 33.32 -19.67 31.68
CA ASP A 132 32.14 -19.16 32.38
C ASP A 132 32.45 -18.91 33.87
N LEU A 133 33.03 -19.88 34.58
CA LEU A 133 33.30 -19.78 36.02
C LEU A 133 34.10 -18.54 36.44
N ILE A 134 35.07 -18.09 35.63
CA ILE A 134 35.92 -16.94 35.94
C ILE A 134 35.31 -15.60 35.52
N SER A 135 34.20 -15.63 34.76
CA SER A 135 33.52 -14.45 34.23
C SER A 135 32.30 -14.02 35.06
N ARG A 136 32.09 -14.59 36.25
CA ARG A 136 30.96 -14.23 37.14
C ARG A 136 30.95 -12.76 37.57
N ASP A 137 32.12 -12.16 37.73
CA ASP A 137 32.26 -10.75 38.12
C ASP A 137 32.42 -9.82 36.91
N ALA A 138 32.28 -10.33 35.67
CA ALA A 138 32.43 -9.53 34.47
C ALA A 138 31.22 -8.61 34.26
N GLN A 139 31.49 -7.33 34.00
CA GLN A 139 30.46 -6.33 33.66
C GLN A 139 30.11 -6.32 32.16
N ASP A 140 30.13 -7.49 31.53
CA ASP A 140 29.93 -7.69 30.10
C ASP A 140 28.57 -8.35 29.78
N GLY A 141 27.68 -8.44 30.77
CA GLY A 141 26.39 -9.13 30.65
C GLY A 141 26.48 -10.65 30.90
N SER A 142 27.61 -11.15 31.38
CA SER A 142 27.70 -12.51 31.91
C SER A 142 26.78 -12.69 33.13
N ASN A 143 26.17 -13.87 33.24
CA ASN A 143 25.33 -14.19 34.38
C ASN A 143 26.17 -14.20 35.68
N PRO A 144 25.77 -13.50 36.75
CA PRO A 144 26.60 -13.35 37.94
C PRO A 144 26.73 -14.64 38.77
N LEU A 145 25.81 -15.60 38.61
CA LEU A 145 25.81 -16.86 39.36
C LEU A 145 26.60 -17.95 38.61
N THR A 146 26.36 -18.09 37.30
CA THR A 146 26.96 -19.17 36.50
C THR A 146 28.20 -18.71 35.75
N GLY A 147 28.30 -17.41 35.45
CA GLY A 147 29.32 -16.80 34.60
C GLY A 147 29.11 -17.05 33.09
N ARG A 148 27.98 -17.68 32.75
CA ARG A 148 27.51 -17.94 31.39
C ARG A 148 27.37 -16.64 30.61
N PHE A 149 27.85 -16.61 29.37
CA PHE A 149 27.77 -15.40 28.55
C PHE A 149 26.35 -15.15 28.05
N THR A 150 25.69 -14.16 28.65
CA THR A 150 24.27 -13.84 28.43
C THR A 150 23.98 -12.35 28.24
N PRO A 151 24.76 -11.60 27.44
CA PRO A 151 24.59 -10.16 27.33
C PRO A 151 23.24 -9.79 26.73
N TYR A 152 22.61 -8.77 27.31
CA TYR A 152 21.45 -8.07 26.78
C TYR A 152 21.71 -6.58 26.78
N TRP A 153 21.94 -6.02 25.60
CA TRP A 153 22.00 -4.59 25.39
C TRP A 153 20.59 -4.05 25.23
N THR A 154 20.21 -3.11 26.09
CA THR A 154 18.89 -2.46 26.08
C THR A 154 19.01 -0.98 25.83
N ARG A 155 18.01 -0.41 25.18
CA ARG A 155 17.82 1.02 24.99
C ARG A 155 16.59 1.47 25.78
N SER A 156 16.76 2.44 26.68
CA SER A 156 15.63 3.07 27.37
C SER A 156 14.89 4.08 26.49
N PRO A 157 13.68 4.51 26.88
CA PRO A 157 12.90 5.50 26.13
C PRO A 157 13.61 6.85 25.91
N ASP A 158 14.52 7.24 26.80
CA ASP A 158 15.36 8.44 26.67
C ASP A 158 16.63 8.23 25.80
N GLY A 159 16.79 7.02 25.23
CA GLY A 159 17.85 6.67 24.29
C GLY A 159 19.13 6.11 24.92
N ARG A 160 19.21 5.98 26.25
CA ARG A 160 20.40 5.46 26.94
C ARG A 160 20.56 3.95 26.72
N ILE A 161 21.74 3.54 26.27
CA ILE A 161 22.09 2.14 26.01
C ILE A 161 22.91 1.57 27.18
N ALA A 162 22.51 0.41 27.70
CA ALA A 162 23.22 -0.30 28.76
C ALA A 162 23.15 -1.83 28.58
N VAL A 163 24.16 -2.54 29.08
CA VAL A 163 24.20 -4.02 29.08
C VAL A 163 23.77 -4.57 30.43
N GLN A 164 23.01 -5.65 30.41
CA GLN A 164 22.63 -6.43 31.59
C GLN A 164 22.61 -7.92 31.26
N PRO A 165 22.74 -8.83 32.23
CA PRO A 165 22.59 -10.26 31.98
C PRO A 165 21.13 -10.64 31.71
N LEU A 166 20.91 -11.54 30.74
CA LEU A 166 19.60 -12.17 30.52
C LEU A 166 19.20 -13.01 31.74
N VAL A 167 17.90 -13.18 31.90
CA VAL A 167 17.28 -13.96 32.98
C VAL A 167 16.26 -14.94 32.39
N GLU A 168 15.84 -15.93 33.18
CA GLU A 168 14.73 -16.85 32.87
C GLU A 168 14.93 -17.76 31.63
N TYR A 169 16.09 -17.76 30.98
CA TYR A 169 16.40 -18.59 29.80
C TYR A 169 16.25 -20.11 30.03
N ASP A 170 16.53 -20.59 31.25
CA ASP A 170 16.36 -21.99 31.66
C ASP A 170 15.05 -22.23 32.46
N SER A 171 14.19 -21.22 32.59
CA SER A 171 12.92 -21.36 33.33
C SER A 171 11.91 -22.21 32.56
N ALA A 172 11.31 -23.17 33.27
CA ALA A 172 10.17 -23.94 32.77
C ALA A 172 8.82 -23.27 33.07
N ASP A 173 8.81 -22.15 33.78
CA ASP A 173 7.59 -21.43 34.14
C ASP A 173 7.06 -20.61 32.96
N SER A 174 5.77 -20.31 32.99
CA SER A 174 5.13 -19.38 32.05
C SER A 174 4.86 -18.02 32.69
N HIS A 175 4.83 -16.98 31.86
CA HIS A 175 4.23 -15.70 32.21
C HIS A 175 2.72 -15.86 32.48
N PRO A 176 2.05 -14.89 33.15
CA PRO A 176 0.62 -14.96 33.45
C PRO A 176 -0.29 -15.14 32.21
N ASN A 177 0.18 -14.76 31.02
CA ASN A 177 -0.52 -14.95 29.75
C ASN A 177 -0.27 -16.32 29.09
N GLY A 178 0.48 -17.22 29.73
CA GLY A 178 0.77 -18.57 29.25
C GLY A 178 2.04 -18.70 28.42
N VAL A 179 2.66 -17.60 27.99
CA VAL A 179 3.90 -17.62 27.21
C VAL A 179 5.06 -18.14 28.09
N PRO A 180 5.83 -19.15 27.66
CA PRO A 180 6.97 -19.66 28.44
C PRO A 180 8.04 -18.58 28.66
N LYS A 181 8.50 -18.39 29.89
CA LYS A 181 9.51 -17.37 30.22
C LYS A 181 10.84 -17.58 29.50
N GLY A 182 11.27 -18.84 29.41
CA GLY A 182 12.44 -19.24 28.62
C GLY A 182 12.15 -19.43 27.13
N GLY A 183 10.94 -19.11 26.64
CA GLY A 183 10.49 -19.45 25.28
C GLY A 183 11.36 -18.87 24.17
N TRP A 184 11.90 -17.66 24.36
CA TRP A 184 12.83 -17.01 23.43
C TRP A 184 14.16 -17.75 23.30
N TYR A 185 14.55 -18.57 24.27
CA TYR A 185 15.76 -19.40 24.26
C TYR A 185 15.47 -20.86 23.89
N GLN A 186 14.51 -21.47 24.59
CA GLN A 186 14.17 -22.89 24.48
C GLN A 186 13.49 -23.22 23.13
N GLY A 187 12.74 -22.27 22.55
CA GLY A 187 12.12 -22.44 21.24
C GLY A 187 13.17 -22.67 20.13
N PRO A 188 14.12 -21.74 19.92
CA PRO A 188 15.22 -21.94 18.98
C PRO A 188 16.11 -23.14 19.32
N LYS A 189 16.36 -23.42 20.60
CA LYS A 189 17.16 -24.59 21.05
C LYS A 189 16.53 -25.92 20.63
N SER A 190 15.23 -26.08 20.84
CA SER A 190 14.51 -27.34 20.55
C SER A 190 14.21 -27.53 19.06
N THR A 191 13.93 -26.44 18.33
CA THR A 191 13.54 -26.52 16.92
C THR A 191 14.69 -26.35 15.95
N LEU A 192 15.82 -25.79 16.40
CA LEU A 192 16.93 -25.31 15.56
C LEU A 192 16.47 -24.34 14.46
N LYS A 193 15.34 -23.65 14.67
CA LYS A 193 14.78 -22.63 13.79
C LYS A 193 14.66 -21.31 14.53
N GLU A 194 14.58 -20.22 13.75
CA GLU A 194 14.23 -18.93 14.32
C GLU A 194 12.82 -18.94 14.93
N SER A 195 12.60 -18.07 15.90
CA SER A 195 11.35 -17.97 16.64
C SER A 195 11.01 -16.50 16.88
N VAL A 196 9.73 -16.16 16.80
CA VAL A 196 9.19 -14.90 17.32
C VAL A 196 8.35 -15.26 18.53
N LEU A 197 8.72 -14.72 19.68
CA LEU A 197 7.99 -14.93 20.92
C LEU A 197 6.78 -14.00 20.97
N ASP A 198 5.64 -14.56 21.35
CA ASP A 198 4.42 -13.80 21.59
C ASP A 198 4.61 -12.72 22.67
N PRO A 199 3.80 -11.64 22.64
CA PRO A 199 4.06 -10.46 23.44
C PRO A 199 4.06 -10.75 24.94
N ILE A 200 5.12 -10.31 25.62
CA ILE A 200 5.29 -10.42 27.07
C ILE A 200 5.48 -9.03 27.68
N PRO A 201 4.98 -8.80 28.91
CA PRO A 201 5.29 -7.59 29.64
C PRO A 201 6.73 -7.67 30.15
N TYR A 202 7.55 -6.68 29.83
CA TYR A 202 8.94 -6.61 30.26
C TYR A 202 9.27 -5.25 30.86
N VAL A 203 10.24 -5.19 31.77
CA VAL A 203 10.69 -3.96 32.41
C VAL A 203 12.05 -3.58 31.82
N VAL A 204 12.08 -2.60 30.93
CA VAL A 204 13.32 -2.05 30.35
C VAL A 204 13.72 -0.84 31.18
N GLN A 205 14.83 -0.97 31.94
CA GLN A 205 15.40 0.10 32.77
C GLN A 205 14.38 0.82 33.69
N GLY A 206 13.38 0.09 34.20
CA GLY A 206 12.35 0.62 35.11
C GLY A 206 11.01 0.98 34.45
N SER A 207 10.94 0.98 33.11
CA SER A 207 9.70 1.22 32.36
C SER A 207 9.08 -0.09 31.87
N LYS A 208 7.79 -0.30 32.17
CA LYS A 208 7.04 -1.46 31.69
C LYS A 208 6.64 -1.25 30.23
N VAL A 209 7.07 -2.16 29.36
CA VAL A 209 6.75 -2.18 27.93
C VAL A 209 6.26 -3.56 27.53
N TRP A 210 5.54 -3.64 26.40
CA TRP A 210 5.19 -4.90 25.79
C TRP A 210 6.19 -5.21 24.68
N LEU A 211 6.77 -6.40 24.76
CA LEU A 211 7.92 -6.74 23.97
C LEU A 211 7.68 -8.05 23.23
N THR A 212 8.10 -8.10 21.98
CA THR A 212 8.24 -9.33 21.21
C THR A 212 9.71 -9.58 20.94
N THR A 213 10.14 -10.81 21.18
CA THR A 213 11.54 -11.23 21.06
C THR A 213 11.72 -12.07 19.82
N LEU A 214 12.63 -11.67 18.96
CA LEU A 214 12.97 -12.37 17.73
C LEU A 214 14.32 -13.06 17.91
N SER A 215 14.30 -14.38 17.85
CA SER A 215 15.41 -15.23 18.26
C SER A 215 15.88 -16.11 17.11
N VAL A 216 17.19 -16.19 16.90
CA VAL A 216 17.81 -17.07 15.89
C VAL A 216 18.85 -17.96 16.57
N PRO A 217 18.85 -19.28 16.32
CA PRO A 217 19.81 -20.18 16.93
C PRO A 217 21.20 -20.03 16.29
N VAL A 218 22.24 -20.06 17.11
CA VAL A 218 23.65 -20.14 16.71
C VAL A 218 24.00 -21.62 16.59
N VAL A 219 24.18 -22.10 15.35
CA VAL A 219 24.40 -23.51 15.05
C VAL A 219 25.63 -23.64 14.14
N ALA A 220 26.59 -24.47 14.55
CA ALA A 220 27.76 -24.81 13.73
C ALA A 220 27.96 -26.32 13.72
N ASN A 221 28.22 -26.90 12.54
CA ASN A 221 28.39 -28.35 12.36
C ASN A 221 27.24 -29.19 12.96
N GLY A 222 25.99 -28.70 12.89
CA GLY A 222 24.81 -29.37 13.45
C GLY A 222 24.70 -29.31 14.98
N LYS A 223 25.65 -28.68 15.69
CA LYS A 223 25.61 -28.46 17.14
C LYS A 223 25.07 -27.07 17.45
N PHE A 224 24.14 -27.00 18.39
CA PHE A 224 23.62 -25.76 18.95
C PHE A 224 24.59 -25.18 19.99
N TYR A 225 24.91 -23.89 19.86
CA TYR A 225 25.82 -23.17 20.76
C TYR A 225 25.13 -22.06 21.56
N GLY A 226 23.94 -21.64 21.15
CA GLY A 226 23.22 -20.56 21.81
C GLY A 226 22.17 -19.90 20.92
N VAL A 227 21.66 -18.77 21.37
CA VAL A 227 20.70 -17.92 20.67
C VAL A 227 21.25 -16.51 20.58
N VAL A 228 20.93 -15.82 19.49
CA VAL A 228 21.10 -14.38 19.35
C VAL A 228 19.81 -13.80 18.81
N GLY A 229 19.48 -12.58 19.23
CA GLY A 229 18.22 -11.98 18.85
C GLY A 229 18.19 -10.47 19.01
N ALA A 230 17.04 -9.94 18.62
CA ALA A 230 16.68 -8.54 18.79
C ALA A 230 15.25 -8.46 19.32
N ASP A 231 14.99 -7.41 20.09
CA ASP A 231 13.70 -7.15 20.70
C ASP A 231 13.04 -5.92 20.10
N PHE A 232 11.71 -6.00 19.94
CA PHE A 232 10.86 -4.93 19.47
C PHE A 232 9.78 -4.59 20.50
N ASP A 233 9.57 -3.29 20.70
CA ASP A 233 8.39 -2.74 21.35
C ASP A 233 7.21 -2.86 20.39
N ILE A 234 6.14 -3.52 20.83
CA ILE A 234 4.95 -3.70 20.01
C ILE A 234 4.07 -2.45 19.92
N ALA A 235 4.45 -1.34 20.58
CA ALA A 235 3.74 -0.06 20.50
C ALA A 235 3.54 0.43 19.06
N PHE A 236 4.45 0.11 18.13
CA PHE A 236 4.25 0.46 16.72
C PHE A 236 3.10 -0.34 16.08
N ILE A 237 2.91 -1.60 16.47
CA ILE A 237 1.81 -2.45 15.99
C ILE A 237 0.48 -1.93 16.55
N GLN A 238 0.48 -1.50 17.82
CA GLN A 238 -0.68 -0.84 18.43
C GLN A 238 -1.06 0.45 17.71
N LYS A 239 -0.10 1.34 17.42
CA LYS A 239 -0.39 2.56 16.65
C LYS A 239 -0.91 2.25 15.25
N LEU A 240 -0.38 1.20 14.60
CA LEU A 240 -0.84 0.79 13.28
C LEU A 240 -2.29 0.29 13.32
N SER A 241 -2.68 -0.47 14.35
CA SER A 241 -4.06 -0.95 14.51
C SER A 241 -5.04 0.22 14.71
N GLU A 242 -4.67 1.21 15.53
CA GLU A 242 -5.43 2.44 15.75
C GLU A 242 -5.61 3.25 14.46
N GLN A 243 -4.53 3.43 13.68
CA GLN A 243 -4.56 4.12 12.39
C GLN A 243 -5.46 3.40 11.38
N MET A 244 -5.35 2.07 11.27
CA MET A 244 -6.21 1.28 10.39
C MET A 244 -7.68 1.41 10.77
N SER A 245 -7.98 1.37 12.07
CA SER A 245 -9.36 1.54 12.55
C SER A 245 -9.91 2.93 12.20
N ALA A 246 -9.11 3.99 12.33
CA ALA A 246 -9.50 5.34 11.94
C ALA A 246 -9.80 5.46 10.43
N GLU A 247 -9.00 4.80 9.58
CA GLU A 247 -9.20 4.74 8.13
C GLU A 247 -10.48 3.96 7.74
N LEU A 248 -10.87 2.97 8.54
CA LEU A 248 -12.04 2.13 8.29
C LEU A 248 -13.35 2.82 8.71
N TYR A 249 -14.01 3.46 7.73
CA TYR A 249 -15.33 4.08 7.88
C TYR A 249 -15.39 5.10 9.03
N GLY A 250 -14.31 5.88 9.19
CA GLY A 250 -14.19 6.93 10.20
C GLY A 250 -14.12 6.40 11.64
N GLY A 251 -13.38 5.31 11.89
CA GLY A 251 -13.22 4.73 13.23
C GLY A 251 -14.28 3.69 13.61
N LYS A 252 -15.17 3.32 12.69
CA LYS A 252 -16.28 2.39 12.96
C LYS A 252 -15.90 0.92 12.78
N GLY A 253 -14.76 0.63 12.15
CA GLY A 253 -14.16 -0.70 12.13
C GLY A 253 -13.24 -0.93 13.33
N SER A 254 -13.17 -2.18 13.81
CA SER A 254 -12.18 -2.61 14.81
C SER A 254 -11.09 -3.44 14.16
N VAL A 255 -9.84 -3.25 14.59
CA VAL A 255 -8.67 -3.95 14.07
C VAL A 255 -7.91 -4.55 15.24
N THR A 256 -7.75 -5.87 15.23
CA THR A 256 -7.02 -6.61 16.26
C THR A 256 -5.89 -7.40 15.59
N ILE A 257 -4.70 -7.38 16.16
CA ILE A 257 -3.58 -8.22 15.71
C ILE A 257 -3.47 -9.38 16.69
N LEU A 258 -3.45 -10.60 16.17
CA LEU A 258 -3.51 -11.84 16.93
C LEU A 258 -2.26 -12.68 16.70
N SER A 259 -1.75 -13.26 17.79
CA SER A 259 -0.57 -14.12 17.76
C SER A 259 -0.91 -15.55 17.35
N ASN A 260 0.12 -16.34 17.03
CA ASN A 260 -0.04 -17.76 16.68
C ASN A 260 -0.56 -18.63 17.85
N GLN A 261 -0.34 -18.21 19.10
CA GLN A 261 -0.89 -18.86 20.30
C GLN A 261 -2.27 -18.33 20.69
N GLY A 262 -2.84 -17.39 19.91
CA GLY A 262 -4.13 -16.79 20.18
C GLY A 262 -4.09 -15.74 21.28
N LEU A 263 -3.00 -14.97 21.37
CA LEU A 263 -2.91 -13.79 22.24
C LEU A 263 -3.15 -12.51 21.42
N VAL A 264 -3.72 -11.50 22.06
CA VAL A 264 -3.85 -10.17 21.47
C VAL A 264 -2.48 -9.48 21.46
N VAL A 265 -1.99 -9.13 20.28
CA VAL A 265 -0.76 -8.34 20.11
C VAL A 265 -1.06 -6.85 20.14
N ALA A 266 -2.16 -6.45 19.51
CA ALA A 266 -2.64 -5.08 19.49
C ALA A 266 -4.15 -5.08 19.24
N ASP A 267 -4.86 -4.07 19.75
CA ASP A 267 -6.29 -3.88 19.52
C ASP A 267 -6.60 -2.39 19.40
N SER A 268 -7.23 -2.00 18.29
CA SER A 268 -7.42 -0.60 17.93
C SER A 268 -8.37 0.16 18.84
N GLN A 269 -9.16 -0.53 19.65
CA GLN A 269 -10.15 0.08 20.55
C GLN A 269 -9.77 -0.10 22.03
N ARG A 270 -9.05 -1.17 22.37
CA ARG A 270 -8.79 -1.58 23.76
C ARG A 270 -7.35 -2.07 23.95
N ALA A 271 -6.42 -1.13 24.10
CA ALA A 271 -5.00 -1.42 24.30
C ALA A 271 -4.72 -2.24 25.59
N GLU A 272 -5.62 -2.23 26.57
CA GLU A 272 -5.52 -3.03 27.80
C GLU A 272 -5.66 -4.54 27.56
N LEU A 273 -6.10 -4.96 26.37
CA LEU A 273 -6.24 -6.37 26.01
C LEU A 273 -4.95 -7.01 25.52
N ILE A 274 -3.89 -6.23 25.29
CA ILE A 274 -2.60 -6.77 24.88
C ILE A 274 -2.14 -7.87 25.84
N GLY A 275 -1.72 -8.99 25.26
CA GLY A 275 -1.30 -10.21 25.95
C GLY A 275 -2.43 -11.06 26.54
N GLN A 276 -3.71 -10.65 26.42
CA GLN A 276 -4.83 -11.47 26.86
C GLN A 276 -5.18 -12.54 25.80
N PRO A 277 -5.75 -13.69 26.20
CA PRO A 277 -6.21 -14.70 25.25
C PRO A 277 -7.38 -14.21 24.41
N MET A 278 -7.36 -14.49 23.11
CA MET A 278 -8.38 -14.04 22.15
C MET A 278 -9.79 -14.57 22.44
N LYS A 279 -9.94 -15.60 23.26
CA LYS A 279 -11.25 -16.06 23.75
C LYS A 279 -12.02 -14.97 24.51
N THR A 280 -11.34 -13.94 25.02
CA THR A 280 -12.00 -12.78 25.64
C THR A 280 -12.63 -11.84 24.60
N LEU A 281 -12.21 -11.94 23.34
CA LEU A 281 -12.71 -11.16 22.20
C LEU A 281 -13.81 -11.88 21.42
N PHE A 282 -13.76 -13.21 21.37
CA PHE A 282 -14.66 -14.05 20.57
C PHE A 282 -15.26 -15.16 21.44
N ALA A 283 -16.58 -15.12 21.65
CA ALA A 283 -17.26 -16.08 22.52
C ALA A 283 -17.35 -17.48 21.89
N ASP A 284 -17.71 -17.57 20.60
CA ASP A 284 -18.08 -18.85 19.96
C ASP A 284 -17.27 -19.20 18.68
N SER A 285 -16.31 -18.35 18.28
CA SER A 285 -15.56 -18.52 17.01
C SER A 285 -14.04 -18.53 17.16
N TRP A 286 -13.51 -18.42 18.38
CA TRP A 286 -12.07 -18.26 18.59
C TRP A 286 -11.26 -19.49 18.14
N GLU A 287 -11.79 -20.71 18.30
CA GLU A 287 -11.09 -21.95 17.90
C GLU A 287 -10.84 -22.01 16.40
N LYS A 288 -11.85 -21.61 15.61
CA LYS A 288 -11.74 -21.56 14.15
C LYS A 288 -10.71 -20.52 13.74
N VAL A 289 -10.83 -19.30 14.26
CA VAL A 289 -9.89 -18.20 13.95
C VAL A 289 -8.46 -18.60 14.33
N LEU A 290 -8.26 -19.23 15.49
CA LEU A 290 -6.95 -19.72 15.90
C LEU A 290 -6.40 -20.78 14.93
N SER A 291 -7.24 -21.73 14.48
CA SER A 291 -6.83 -22.74 13.50
C SER A 291 -6.42 -22.13 12.16
N ASP A 292 -7.12 -21.10 11.71
CA ASP A 292 -6.80 -20.40 10.46
C ASP A 292 -5.53 -19.57 10.57
N ILE A 293 -5.32 -18.90 11.70
CA ILE A 293 -4.04 -18.25 12.02
C ILE A 293 -2.92 -19.29 11.99
N GLN A 294 -3.04 -20.39 12.72
CA GLN A 294 -1.99 -21.42 12.78
C GLN A 294 -1.72 -22.08 11.44
N GLY A 295 -2.74 -22.20 10.59
CA GLY A 295 -2.61 -22.70 9.22
C GLY A 295 -2.13 -21.67 8.21
N GLY A 296 -1.99 -20.39 8.59
CA GLY A 296 -1.66 -19.31 7.66
C GLY A 296 -2.72 -19.08 6.58
N ARG A 297 -4.00 -19.36 6.88
CA ARG A 297 -5.11 -19.19 5.95
C ARG A 297 -5.76 -17.84 6.16
N GLY A 298 -5.81 -17.04 5.10
CA GLY A 298 -6.66 -15.85 5.08
C GLY A 298 -8.10 -16.23 4.80
N GLU A 299 -9.03 -15.62 5.51
CA GLU A 299 -10.46 -15.83 5.31
C GLU A 299 -11.19 -14.49 5.37
N SER A 300 -12.18 -14.32 4.52
CA SER A 300 -13.12 -13.20 4.60
C SER A 300 -14.52 -13.76 4.65
N LEU A 301 -15.26 -13.44 5.70
CA LEU A 301 -16.61 -13.93 5.91
C LEU A 301 -17.53 -12.81 6.38
N LEU A 302 -18.78 -12.88 5.96
CA LEU A 302 -19.85 -12.24 6.72
C LEU A 302 -20.23 -13.18 7.86
N ASN A 303 -20.02 -12.74 9.10
CA ASN A 303 -20.45 -13.51 10.27
C ASN A 303 -21.96 -13.36 10.43
N GLN A 304 -22.70 -14.45 10.22
CA GLN A 304 -24.17 -14.42 10.22
C GLN A 304 -24.77 -14.08 11.60
N ASN A 305 -24.06 -14.39 12.69
CA ASN A 305 -24.55 -14.12 14.05
C ASN A 305 -24.36 -12.65 14.43
N THR A 306 -23.17 -12.10 14.14
CA THR A 306 -22.82 -10.72 14.53
C THR A 306 -23.16 -9.68 13.46
N GLN A 307 -23.46 -10.12 12.23
CA GLN A 307 -23.65 -9.27 11.05
C GLN A 307 -22.45 -8.35 10.80
N ASN A 308 -21.24 -8.80 11.11
CA ASN A 308 -19.99 -8.11 10.82
C ASN A 308 -19.33 -8.72 9.58
N PHE A 309 -18.74 -7.88 8.74
CA PHE A 309 -17.68 -8.31 7.84
C PHE A 309 -16.44 -8.59 8.67
N GLU A 310 -15.94 -9.82 8.60
CA GLU A 310 -14.77 -10.29 9.31
C GLU A 310 -13.70 -10.68 8.27
N VAL A 311 -12.53 -10.04 8.36
CA VAL A 311 -11.40 -10.32 7.47
C VAL A 311 -10.21 -10.71 8.32
N LEU A 312 -9.71 -11.92 8.10
CA LEU A 312 -8.48 -12.46 8.68
C LEU A 312 -7.37 -12.44 7.63
N MET A 313 -6.30 -11.73 7.92
CA MET A 313 -5.13 -11.61 7.05
C MET A 313 -3.86 -12.10 7.76
N PRO A 314 -3.28 -13.24 7.35
CA PRO A 314 -2.06 -13.77 7.95
C PRO A 314 -0.86 -12.85 7.76
N ILE A 315 0.03 -12.84 8.77
CA ILE A 315 1.31 -12.15 8.78
C ILE A 315 2.39 -13.22 8.93
N PRO A 316 3.04 -13.66 7.84
CA PRO A 316 4.12 -14.64 7.92
C PRO A 316 5.34 -14.05 8.66
N LEU A 317 5.77 -14.72 9.72
CA LEU A 317 6.91 -14.26 10.52
C LEU A 317 8.17 -15.05 10.17
N GLY A 318 8.98 -14.52 9.25
CA GLY A 318 10.21 -15.13 8.77
C GLY A 318 10.04 -16.62 8.43
N ARG A 319 10.96 -17.44 8.95
CA ARG A 319 11.05 -18.90 8.75
C ARG A 319 10.56 -19.67 9.98
N THR A 320 9.75 -19.05 10.83
CA THR A 320 9.24 -19.66 12.07
C THR A 320 8.17 -20.72 11.83
N GLY A 321 7.41 -20.59 10.73
CA GLY A 321 6.19 -21.39 10.50
C GLY A 321 5.04 -21.06 11.45
N LYS A 322 5.11 -19.94 12.18
CA LYS A 322 4.12 -19.50 13.17
C LYS A 322 3.64 -18.08 12.83
N PRO A 323 2.74 -17.92 11.85
CA PRO A 323 2.27 -16.60 11.46
C PRO A 323 1.39 -15.99 12.55
N TRP A 324 1.38 -14.66 12.59
CA TRP A 324 0.35 -13.87 13.27
C TRP A 324 -0.76 -13.54 12.27
N ALA A 325 -1.77 -12.77 12.67
CA ALA A 325 -2.77 -12.27 11.73
C ALA A 325 -3.34 -10.92 12.15
N ILE A 326 -3.78 -10.14 11.16
CA ILE A 326 -4.69 -9.02 11.36
C ILE A 326 -6.11 -9.57 11.27
N PHE A 327 -6.95 -9.20 12.23
CA PHE A 327 -8.37 -9.50 12.25
C PHE A 327 -9.16 -8.20 12.28
N ILE A 328 -9.91 -7.94 11.21
CA ILE A 328 -10.72 -6.73 11.04
C ILE A 328 -12.19 -7.12 11.20
N ARG A 329 -12.94 -6.36 12.01
CA ARG A 329 -14.40 -6.43 12.06
C ARG A 329 -15.02 -5.10 11.70
N LEU A 330 -15.96 -5.13 10.78
CA LEU A 330 -16.72 -3.95 10.38
C LEU A 330 -18.22 -4.30 10.35
N PRO A 331 -19.08 -3.60 11.11
CA PRO A 331 -20.52 -3.89 11.11
C PRO A 331 -21.15 -3.66 9.74
N LYS A 332 -21.90 -4.66 9.25
CA LYS A 332 -22.61 -4.58 7.96
C LYS A 332 -23.52 -3.36 7.90
N ALA A 333 -24.19 -3.02 8.99
CA ALA A 333 -25.05 -1.84 9.07
C ALA A 333 -24.31 -0.51 8.78
N VAL A 334 -23.03 -0.40 9.14
CA VAL A 334 -22.22 0.80 8.85
C VAL A 334 -21.94 0.89 7.36
N VAL A 335 -21.55 -0.23 6.75
CA VAL A 335 -21.26 -0.34 5.31
C VAL A 335 -22.52 -0.10 4.48
N MET A 336 -23.62 -0.75 4.85
CA MET A 336 -24.90 -0.70 4.14
C MET A 336 -25.68 0.59 4.39
N SER A 337 -25.22 1.48 5.29
CA SER A 337 -25.99 2.68 5.66
C SER A 337 -26.43 3.53 4.47
N GLN A 338 -25.56 3.69 3.47
CA GLN A 338 -25.86 4.43 2.24
C GLN A 338 -26.83 3.67 1.30
N ALA A 339 -26.71 2.34 1.25
CA ALA A 339 -27.62 1.49 0.48
C ALA A 339 -29.04 1.49 1.08
N ILE A 340 -29.14 1.43 2.40
CA ILE A 340 -30.41 1.48 3.14
C ILE A 340 -31.10 2.84 2.93
N THR A 341 -30.35 3.96 2.95
CA THR A 341 -30.94 5.27 2.63
C THR A 341 -31.45 5.34 1.20
N LEU A 342 -30.74 4.74 0.24
CA LEU A 342 -31.17 4.67 -1.16
C LEU A 342 -32.44 3.81 -1.31
N GLU A 343 -32.52 2.68 -0.60
CA GLU A 343 -33.72 1.83 -0.57
C GLU A 343 -34.95 2.61 -0.08
N HIS A 344 -34.81 3.38 1.00
CA HIS A 344 -35.90 4.22 1.53
C HIS A 344 -36.32 5.32 0.55
N GLU A 345 -35.36 5.95 -0.15
CA GLU A 345 -35.68 6.95 -1.18
C GLU A 345 -36.41 6.35 -2.40
N LEU A 346 -36.00 5.15 -2.83
CA LEU A 346 -36.64 4.41 -3.92
C LEU A 346 -38.07 4.02 -3.55
N GLN A 347 -38.29 3.50 -2.33
CA GLN A 347 -39.63 3.15 -1.84
C GLN A 347 -40.57 4.37 -1.77
N ALA A 348 -40.06 5.53 -1.32
CA ALA A 348 -40.86 6.75 -1.26
C ALA A 348 -41.28 7.25 -2.66
N ARG A 349 -40.38 7.18 -3.65
CA ARG A 349 -40.70 7.53 -5.04
C ARG A 349 -41.66 6.53 -5.69
N SER A 350 -41.51 5.24 -5.41
CA SER A 350 -42.36 4.17 -5.94
C SER A 350 -43.82 4.30 -5.54
N LEU A 351 -44.08 4.62 -4.27
CA LEU A 351 -45.44 4.86 -3.76
C LEU A 351 -46.13 6.00 -4.50
N ASN A 352 -45.41 7.09 -4.77
CA ASN A 352 -45.95 8.22 -5.53
C ASN A 352 -46.27 7.83 -6.97
N ASN A 353 -45.38 7.09 -7.64
CA ASN A 353 -45.62 6.59 -9.01
C ASN A 353 -46.79 5.59 -9.08
N SER A 354 -46.93 4.71 -8.09
CA SER A 354 -48.01 3.71 -8.00
C SER A 354 -49.38 4.38 -7.83
N ILE A 355 -49.48 5.44 -7.02
CA ILE A 355 -50.72 6.22 -6.83
C ILE A 355 -51.14 6.88 -8.16
N TRP A 356 -50.19 7.44 -8.90
CA TRP A 356 -50.46 8.04 -10.21
C TRP A 356 -50.90 7.01 -11.25
N GLN A 357 -50.25 5.84 -11.33
CA GLN A 357 -50.63 4.77 -12.26
C GLN A 357 -52.05 4.23 -12.02
N VAL A 358 -52.43 3.98 -10.77
CA VAL A 358 -53.78 3.49 -10.41
C VAL A 358 -54.84 4.55 -10.72
N SER A 359 -54.54 5.82 -10.45
CA SER A 359 -55.46 6.94 -10.71
C SER A 359 -55.74 7.12 -12.20
N VAL A 360 -54.69 7.04 -13.05
CA VAL A 360 -54.84 7.13 -14.51
C VAL A 360 -55.60 5.92 -15.06
N GLY A 361 -55.32 4.70 -14.56
CA GLY A 361 -56.01 3.47 -14.99
C GLY A 361 -57.51 3.43 -14.68
N LEU A 362 -57.91 3.84 -13.46
CA LEU A 362 -59.33 3.92 -13.06
C LEU A 362 -60.13 4.94 -13.89
N THR A 363 -59.49 6.04 -14.26
CA THR A 363 -60.13 7.12 -15.05
C THR A 363 -60.41 6.65 -16.48
N ILE A 364 -59.50 5.88 -17.09
CA ILE A 364 -59.65 5.34 -18.45
C ILE A 364 -60.75 4.26 -18.52
N LEU A 365 -60.84 3.40 -17.51
CA LEU A 365 -61.84 2.33 -17.42
C LEU A 365 -63.27 2.87 -17.31
N LEU A 366 -63.47 3.95 -16.53
CA LEU A 366 -64.77 4.56 -16.30
C LEU A 366 -65.34 5.25 -17.56
N LEU A 367 -64.45 5.83 -18.38
CA LEU A 367 -64.79 6.46 -19.66
C LEU A 367 -65.12 5.44 -20.77
N ALA A 368 -64.52 4.24 -20.73
CA ALA A 368 -64.75 3.20 -21.73
C ALA A 368 -66.09 2.46 -21.52
N LEU A 369 -66.50 2.22 -20.26
CA LEU A 369 -67.75 1.52 -19.92
C LEU A 369 -69.01 2.37 -20.18
N THR A 370 -68.88 3.70 -20.08
CA THR A 370 -69.97 4.65 -20.34
C THR A 370 -70.25 4.82 -21.83
N ALA A 371 -69.23 4.74 -22.68
CA ALA A 371 -69.38 4.78 -24.14
C ALA A 371 -70.09 3.54 -24.73
N LEU A 372 -69.93 2.36 -24.12
CA LEU A 372 -70.53 1.09 -24.57
C LEU A 372 -72.05 1.01 -24.35
N TRP A 373 -72.59 1.68 -23.32
CA TRP A 373 -74.02 1.66 -22.99
C TRP A 373 -74.88 2.44 -24.00
N PHE A 374 -74.39 3.59 -24.48
CA PHE A 374 -75.14 4.50 -25.34
C PHE A 374 -75.28 4.03 -26.80
N ALA A 375 -74.34 3.24 -27.32
CA ALA A 375 -74.29 2.85 -28.72
C ALA A 375 -75.39 1.85 -29.14
N ALA A 376 -75.99 1.13 -28.21
CA ALA A 376 -76.80 -0.04 -28.51
C ALA A 376 -78.33 0.17 -28.46
N ALA A 377 -78.82 1.33 -27.99
CA ALA A 377 -80.26 1.60 -27.84
C ALA A 377 -80.93 2.27 -29.05
N LYS A 378 -80.16 2.72 -30.05
CA LYS A 378 -80.67 3.67 -31.07
C LYS A 378 -80.96 3.09 -32.46
N ILE A 379 -80.74 1.80 -32.73
CA ILE A 379 -80.47 1.33 -34.11
C ILE A 379 -81.68 0.97 -35.03
N VAL A 380 -82.90 0.66 -34.60
CA VAL A 380 -83.70 -0.25 -35.46
C VAL A 380 -84.85 0.35 -36.32
N GLY A 381 -85.38 1.56 -36.08
CA GLY A 381 -86.61 1.99 -36.78
C GLY A 381 -86.45 3.13 -37.80
N PRO A 382 -86.35 4.40 -37.36
CA PRO A 382 -86.42 5.55 -38.27
C PRO A 382 -85.13 5.80 -39.08
N ILE A 383 -84.11 4.98 -38.86
CA ILE A 383 -82.74 5.12 -39.35
C ILE A 383 -82.61 4.92 -40.85
N ARG A 384 -83.55 4.23 -41.53
CA ARG A 384 -83.35 3.85 -42.93
C ARG A 384 -83.52 5.00 -43.93
N GLU A 385 -84.33 6.01 -43.62
CA GLU A 385 -84.58 7.16 -44.51
C GLU A 385 -83.70 8.37 -44.15
N ALA A 386 -83.45 8.59 -42.86
CA ALA A 386 -82.38 9.49 -42.44
C ALA A 386 -80.99 9.00 -42.87
N ALA A 387 -80.77 7.68 -42.99
CA ALA A 387 -79.54 7.11 -43.54
C ALA A 387 -79.30 7.48 -45.02
N ALA A 388 -80.32 7.88 -45.78
CA ALA A 388 -80.13 8.31 -47.17
C ALA A 388 -79.65 9.77 -47.29
N LEU A 389 -80.12 10.69 -46.45
CA LEU A 389 -79.50 12.03 -46.32
C LEU A 389 -78.13 11.91 -45.64
N ALA A 390 -78.02 11.09 -44.59
CA ALA A 390 -76.76 10.81 -43.92
C ALA A 390 -75.77 10.08 -44.85
N ALA A 391 -76.21 9.32 -45.86
CA ALA A 391 -75.34 8.73 -46.88
C ALA A 391 -74.68 9.82 -47.75
N ASN A 392 -75.44 10.86 -48.14
CA ASN A 392 -74.87 12.01 -48.86
C ASN A 392 -73.94 12.86 -47.97
N ILE A 393 -74.30 13.09 -46.71
CA ILE A 393 -73.40 13.69 -45.70
C ILE A 393 -72.16 12.80 -45.45
N SER A 394 -72.30 11.47 -45.49
CA SER A 394 -71.19 10.50 -45.33
C SER A 394 -70.27 10.42 -46.54
N LEU A 395 -70.75 10.85 -47.72
CA LEU A 395 -69.95 11.03 -48.93
C LEU A 395 -69.26 12.42 -48.96
N GLY A 396 -69.43 13.25 -47.93
CA GLY A 396 -68.78 14.57 -47.79
C GLY A 396 -69.55 15.74 -48.43
N ASP A 397 -70.78 15.53 -48.92
CA ASP A 397 -71.61 16.58 -49.52
C ASP A 397 -72.58 17.19 -48.49
N PHE A 398 -72.14 18.28 -47.84
CA PHE A 398 -72.91 19.01 -46.83
C PHE A 398 -73.88 20.06 -47.42
N SER A 399 -74.13 20.06 -48.74
CA SER A 399 -74.93 21.10 -49.43
C SER A 399 -76.43 20.79 -49.52
N ARG A 400 -76.86 19.54 -49.28
CA ARG A 400 -78.28 19.12 -49.39
C ARG A 400 -79.05 19.31 -48.07
N ARG A 401 -80.38 19.53 -48.16
CA ARG A 401 -81.28 19.74 -47.02
C ARG A 401 -82.58 18.92 -47.17
N LEU A 402 -83.14 18.40 -46.06
CA LEU A 402 -84.43 17.70 -46.03
C LEU A 402 -85.62 18.69 -45.93
N VAL A 403 -86.75 18.37 -46.57
CA VAL A 403 -87.99 19.19 -46.51
C VAL A 403 -88.91 18.70 -45.39
N GLN A 404 -89.32 19.62 -44.53
CA GLN A 404 -90.05 19.36 -43.29
C GLN A 404 -91.53 19.02 -43.54
N ARG A 405 -92.01 17.85 -43.05
CA ARG A 405 -93.45 17.47 -43.12
C ARG A 405 -94.02 16.75 -41.89
N SER A 406 -93.25 16.58 -40.80
CA SER A 406 -93.79 16.06 -39.52
C SER A 406 -93.25 16.86 -38.33
N GLU A 407 -93.98 16.90 -37.21
CA GLU A 407 -93.61 17.54 -35.94
C GLU A 407 -93.19 16.53 -34.86
N ASP A 408 -92.98 15.27 -35.23
CA ASP A 408 -92.47 14.19 -34.38
C ASP A 408 -90.93 14.05 -34.42
N GLU A 409 -90.36 13.01 -33.80
CA GLU A 409 -88.91 12.78 -33.72
C GLU A 409 -88.23 12.59 -35.09
N VAL A 410 -88.97 12.31 -36.17
CA VAL A 410 -88.46 12.24 -37.56
C VAL A 410 -88.46 13.64 -38.22
N GLY A 411 -89.39 14.50 -37.81
CA GLY A 411 -89.36 15.94 -38.07
C GLY A 411 -88.21 16.66 -37.36
N GLN A 412 -87.98 16.36 -36.08
CA GLN A 412 -86.80 16.83 -35.33
C GLN A 412 -85.50 16.27 -35.90
N LEU A 413 -85.48 15.03 -36.40
CA LEU A 413 -84.33 14.44 -37.10
C LEU A 413 -84.00 15.18 -38.40
N SER A 414 -85.00 15.65 -39.15
CA SER A 414 -84.78 16.45 -40.37
C SER A 414 -84.23 17.86 -40.07
N PHE A 415 -84.68 18.49 -38.98
CA PHE A 415 -84.12 19.76 -38.49
C PHE A 415 -82.69 19.57 -37.93
N ALA A 416 -82.48 18.53 -37.12
CA ALA A 416 -81.19 18.18 -36.55
C ALA A 416 -80.16 17.74 -37.60
N LEU A 417 -80.56 17.10 -38.71
CA LEU A 417 -79.66 16.76 -39.83
C LEU A 417 -79.21 18.01 -40.61
N ASN A 418 -80.06 19.04 -40.72
CA ASN A 418 -79.69 20.33 -41.32
C ASN A 418 -78.73 21.13 -40.40
N ASP A 419 -79.03 21.21 -39.08
CA ASP A 419 -78.13 21.81 -38.07
C ASP A 419 -76.80 21.05 -37.94
N MET A 420 -76.84 19.72 -38.08
CA MET A 420 -75.66 18.86 -38.13
C MET A 420 -74.81 19.19 -39.37
N SER A 421 -75.43 19.41 -40.53
CA SER A 421 -74.71 19.81 -41.74
C SER A 421 -74.00 21.16 -41.57
N ASP A 422 -74.63 22.12 -40.90
CA ASP A 422 -74.03 23.43 -40.60
C ASP A 422 -72.91 23.34 -39.55
N SER A 423 -73.07 22.48 -38.53
CA SER A 423 -72.03 22.21 -37.53
C SER A 423 -70.83 21.48 -38.13
N LEU A 424 -71.05 20.49 -38.99
CA LEU A 424 -70.00 19.76 -39.70
C LEU A 424 -69.25 20.68 -40.66
N GLN A 425 -69.93 21.59 -41.35
CA GLN A 425 -69.27 22.58 -42.22
C GLN A 425 -68.38 23.56 -41.43
N ARG A 426 -68.75 23.94 -40.20
CA ARG A 426 -67.87 24.71 -39.30
C ARG A 426 -66.67 23.89 -38.82
N GLN A 427 -66.87 22.61 -38.52
CA GLN A 427 -65.80 21.70 -38.08
C GLN A 427 -64.83 21.34 -39.22
N VAL A 428 -65.30 21.28 -40.46
CA VAL A 428 -64.44 21.17 -41.66
C VAL A 428 -63.50 22.38 -41.74
N LYS A 429 -64.00 23.61 -41.52
CA LYS A 429 -63.13 24.81 -41.47
C LYS A 429 -62.10 24.77 -40.33
N VAL A 430 -62.44 24.16 -39.19
CA VAL A 430 -61.49 23.94 -38.10
C VAL A 430 -60.42 22.91 -38.50
N ALA A 431 -60.82 21.79 -39.11
CA ALA A 431 -59.89 20.78 -39.61
C ALA A 431 -58.99 21.30 -40.74
N GLU A 432 -59.52 22.13 -41.64
CA GLU A 432 -58.75 22.84 -42.68
C GLU A 432 -57.69 23.74 -42.03
N ARG A 433 -58.06 24.57 -41.05
CA ARG A 433 -57.11 25.41 -40.31
C ARG A 433 -56.03 24.60 -39.57
N ILE A 434 -56.40 23.47 -38.96
CA ILE A 434 -55.42 22.56 -38.33
C ILE A 434 -54.47 21.98 -39.38
N SER A 435 -54.98 21.60 -40.56
CA SER A 435 -54.16 21.09 -41.66
C SER A 435 -53.23 22.14 -42.27
N GLU A 436 -53.60 23.42 -42.16
CA GLU A 436 -52.76 24.58 -42.52
C GLU A 436 -51.75 24.95 -41.42
N GLY A 437 -51.75 24.23 -40.30
CA GLY A 437 -50.82 24.43 -39.17
C GLY A 437 -51.27 25.47 -38.14
N ASP A 438 -52.51 25.95 -38.21
CA ASP A 438 -53.07 26.86 -37.21
C ASP A 438 -53.61 26.07 -36.01
N LEU A 439 -52.86 26.05 -34.91
CA LEU A 439 -53.24 25.41 -33.64
C LEU A 439 -53.64 26.45 -32.56
N ASP A 440 -53.60 27.74 -32.90
CA ASP A 440 -54.00 28.88 -32.07
C ASP A 440 -55.44 29.28 -32.38
N LEU A 441 -56.33 28.30 -32.28
CA LEU A 441 -57.74 28.47 -32.56
C LEU A 441 -58.59 27.88 -31.44
N ASP A 442 -59.72 28.52 -31.20
CA ASP A 442 -60.73 28.04 -30.26
C ASP A 442 -61.79 27.24 -30.99
N VAL A 443 -61.86 25.97 -30.65
CA VAL A 443 -62.89 25.07 -31.19
C VAL A 443 -64.20 25.39 -30.48
N ARG A 444 -65.04 26.19 -31.13
CA ARG A 444 -66.38 26.50 -30.62
C ARG A 444 -67.26 25.27 -30.73
N LEU A 445 -67.63 24.74 -29.57
CA LEU A 445 -68.55 23.60 -29.48
C LEU A 445 -69.95 24.06 -29.88
N SER A 446 -70.57 23.35 -30.83
CA SER A 446 -71.96 23.62 -31.23
C SER A 446 -72.96 23.24 -30.13
N SER A 447 -72.56 22.41 -29.17
CA SER A 447 -73.33 22.10 -27.94
C SER A 447 -72.43 21.49 -26.85
N PRO A 448 -72.88 21.38 -25.59
CA PRO A 448 -72.16 20.66 -24.54
C PRO A 448 -71.87 19.18 -24.85
N ASN A 449 -72.52 18.60 -25.85
CA ASN A 449 -72.35 17.21 -26.29
C ASN A 449 -71.66 17.06 -27.66
N ASP A 450 -71.13 18.16 -28.23
CA ASP A 450 -70.44 18.17 -29.53
C ASP A 450 -69.16 17.32 -29.49
N THR A 451 -69.28 16.05 -29.83
CA THR A 451 -68.23 15.03 -29.66
C THR A 451 -67.10 15.21 -30.68
N LEU A 452 -67.43 15.65 -31.90
CA LEU A 452 -66.45 15.98 -32.92
C LEU A 452 -65.72 17.29 -32.56
N GLY A 453 -66.45 18.32 -32.11
CA GLY A 453 -65.84 19.55 -31.56
C GLY A 453 -64.90 19.26 -30.39
N LYS A 454 -65.30 18.46 -29.41
CA LYS A 454 -64.44 18.04 -28.28
C LYS A 454 -63.23 17.21 -28.72
N SER A 455 -63.39 16.36 -29.73
CA SER A 455 -62.29 15.56 -30.27
C SER A 455 -61.29 16.42 -31.04
N LEU A 456 -61.77 17.39 -31.81
CA LEU A 456 -60.94 18.40 -32.49
C LEU A 456 -60.25 19.31 -31.46
N GLU A 457 -60.94 19.72 -30.40
CA GLU A 457 -60.35 20.49 -29.28
C GLU A 457 -59.22 19.69 -28.60
N LYS A 458 -59.47 18.41 -28.28
CA LYS A 458 -58.46 17.51 -27.71
C LYS A 458 -57.30 17.27 -28.67
N MET A 459 -57.56 17.15 -29.97
CA MET A 459 -56.52 17.03 -31.00
C MET A 459 -55.66 18.29 -31.06
N VAL A 460 -56.27 19.48 -31.10
CA VAL A 460 -55.56 20.77 -31.03
C VAL A 460 -54.73 20.87 -29.75
N SER A 461 -55.27 20.45 -28.60
CA SER A 461 -54.54 20.45 -27.33
C SER A 461 -53.35 19.48 -27.32
N ASN A 462 -53.54 18.24 -27.79
CA ASN A 462 -52.47 17.25 -27.87
C ASN A 462 -51.37 17.66 -28.87
N LEU A 463 -51.75 18.21 -30.02
CA LEU A 463 -50.81 18.73 -31.02
C LEU A 463 -50.06 19.96 -30.49
N ASN A 464 -50.73 20.87 -29.76
CA ASN A 464 -50.07 21.98 -29.07
C ASN A 464 -49.01 21.47 -28.08
N ASN A 465 -49.36 20.48 -27.25
CA ASN A 465 -48.44 19.91 -26.26
C ASN A 465 -47.24 19.23 -26.95
N LEU A 466 -47.49 18.39 -27.96
CA LEU A 466 -46.43 17.67 -28.69
C LEU A 466 -45.49 18.65 -29.41
N ILE A 467 -46.03 19.64 -30.13
CA ILE A 467 -45.19 20.63 -30.83
C ILE A 467 -44.40 21.46 -29.82
N SER A 468 -44.99 21.83 -28.67
CA SER A 468 -44.29 22.56 -27.60
C SER A 468 -43.17 21.73 -26.97
N GLU A 469 -43.41 20.45 -26.69
CA GLU A 469 -42.41 19.53 -26.12
C GLU A 469 -41.24 19.30 -27.09
N VAL A 470 -41.53 19.15 -28.39
CA VAL A 470 -40.48 19.02 -29.43
C VAL A 470 -39.72 20.33 -29.60
N GLN A 471 -40.36 21.50 -29.52
CA GLN A 471 -39.68 22.81 -29.54
C GLN A 471 -38.73 23.00 -28.35
N VAL A 472 -39.15 22.62 -27.13
CA VAL A 472 -38.30 22.62 -25.94
C VAL A 472 -37.12 21.66 -26.11
N SER A 473 -37.38 20.44 -26.58
CA SER A 473 -36.35 19.43 -26.83
C SER A 473 -35.33 19.90 -27.88
N ALA A 474 -35.78 20.53 -28.97
CA ALA A 474 -34.89 21.10 -29.98
C ALA A 474 -33.97 22.18 -29.40
N THR A 475 -34.52 23.05 -28.55
CA THR A 475 -33.77 24.13 -27.88
C THR A 475 -32.71 23.55 -26.94
N GLN A 476 -33.07 22.49 -26.20
CA GLN A 476 -32.14 21.78 -25.34
C GLN A 476 -31.02 21.10 -26.14
N ILE A 477 -31.33 20.47 -27.28
CA ILE A 477 -30.32 19.86 -28.17
C ILE A 477 -29.33 20.91 -28.67
N THR A 478 -29.80 22.08 -29.10
CA THR A 478 -28.92 23.19 -29.51
C THR A 478 -27.98 23.60 -28.37
N GLY A 479 -28.52 23.85 -27.17
CA GLY A 479 -27.71 24.26 -26.01
C GLY A 479 -26.71 23.18 -25.56
N SER A 480 -27.12 21.91 -25.54
CA SER A 480 -26.20 20.79 -25.24
C SER A 480 -25.13 20.63 -26.32
N SER A 481 -25.45 20.87 -27.59
CA SER A 481 -24.47 20.81 -28.69
C SER A 481 -23.43 21.93 -28.61
N GLU A 482 -23.85 23.14 -28.22
CA GLU A 482 -22.92 24.25 -27.93
C GLU A 482 -21.98 23.88 -26.77
N GLN A 483 -22.50 23.34 -25.67
CA GLN A 483 -21.68 22.86 -24.56
C GLN A 483 -20.68 21.77 -24.98
N VAL A 484 -21.09 20.81 -25.82
CA VAL A 484 -20.18 19.77 -26.34
C VAL A 484 -19.09 20.39 -27.21
N THR A 485 -19.40 21.42 -27.98
CA THR A 485 -18.41 22.14 -28.80
C THR A 485 -17.38 22.85 -27.92
N ASP A 486 -17.81 23.55 -26.86
CA ASP A 486 -16.93 24.24 -25.92
C ASP A 486 -16.04 23.27 -25.13
N LEU A 487 -16.61 22.14 -24.68
CA LEU A 487 -15.87 21.07 -24.03
C LEU A 487 -14.84 20.44 -24.97
N SER A 488 -15.20 20.23 -26.24
CA SER A 488 -14.29 19.71 -27.25
C SER A 488 -13.13 20.67 -27.47
N GLN A 489 -13.39 21.98 -27.62
CA GLN A 489 -12.33 22.99 -27.75
C GLN A 489 -11.39 22.98 -26.54
N SER A 490 -11.95 22.95 -25.32
CA SER A 490 -11.16 22.86 -24.09
C SER A 490 -10.30 21.60 -24.03
N LEU A 491 -10.82 20.45 -24.51
CA LEU A 491 -10.06 19.21 -24.62
C LEU A 491 -8.93 19.31 -25.65
N SER A 492 -9.16 19.96 -26.79
CA SER A 492 -8.13 20.19 -27.81
C SER A 492 -7.00 21.06 -27.26
N ASP A 493 -7.34 22.14 -26.54
CA ASP A 493 -6.37 23.04 -25.92
C ASP A 493 -5.58 22.31 -24.82
N GLY A 494 -6.27 21.51 -24.00
CA GLY A 494 -5.65 20.64 -23.01
C GLY A 494 -4.66 19.65 -23.63
N ALA A 495 -5.06 18.97 -24.71
CA ALA A 495 -4.19 18.04 -25.43
C ALA A 495 -2.99 18.75 -26.09
N ALA A 496 -3.14 19.97 -26.61
CA ALA A 496 -2.03 20.77 -27.12
C ALA A 496 -1.01 21.12 -26.01
N ASN A 497 -1.50 21.50 -24.83
CA ASN A 497 -0.64 21.74 -23.67
C ASN A 497 0.08 20.47 -23.23
N SER A 498 -0.63 19.34 -23.19
CA SER A 498 -0.03 18.03 -22.88
C SER A 498 1.09 17.67 -23.87
N ALA A 499 0.90 17.87 -25.18
CA ALA A 499 1.94 17.61 -26.18
C ALA A 499 3.22 18.45 -25.93
N SER A 500 3.06 19.71 -25.53
CA SER A 500 4.19 20.56 -25.14
C SER A 500 4.92 20.01 -23.92
N SER A 501 4.18 19.61 -22.88
CA SER A 501 4.79 19.00 -21.68
C SER A 501 5.48 17.68 -21.99
N ILE A 502 4.91 16.84 -22.86
CA ILE A 502 5.54 15.57 -23.30
C ILE A 502 6.86 15.85 -24.01
N THR A 503 6.91 16.88 -24.86
CA THR A 503 8.15 17.28 -25.56
C THR A 503 9.23 17.71 -24.57
N GLU A 504 8.87 18.50 -23.56
CA GLU A 504 9.79 18.94 -22.51
C GLU A 504 10.29 17.76 -21.66
N ILE A 505 9.39 16.86 -21.25
CA ILE A 505 9.75 15.66 -20.50
C ILE A 505 10.68 14.77 -21.33
N SER A 506 10.41 14.58 -22.63
CA SER A 506 11.25 13.78 -23.53
C SER A 506 12.68 14.34 -23.63
N ALA A 507 12.82 15.66 -23.68
CA ALA A 507 14.14 16.31 -23.65
C ALA A 507 14.88 16.04 -22.34
N VAL A 508 14.19 16.17 -21.19
CA VAL A 508 14.77 15.87 -19.86
C VAL A 508 15.16 14.39 -19.76
N MET A 509 14.33 13.49 -20.27
CA MET A 509 14.59 12.05 -20.29
C MET A 509 15.84 11.69 -21.09
N THR A 510 16.01 12.31 -22.25
CA THR A 510 17.23 12.13 -23.08
C THR A 510 18.47 12.62 -22.34
N GLN A 511 18.38 13.78 -21.69
CA GLN A 511 19.47 14.33 -20.88
C GLN A 511 19.80 13.44 -19.68
N MET A 512 18.79 12.93 -18.97
CA MET A 512 18.98 11.98 -17.87
C MET A 512 19.65 10.70 -18.35
N ALA A 513 19.25 10.16 -19.50
CA ALA A 513 19.84 8.94 -20.05
C ALA A 513 21.34 9.12 -20.34
N ALA A 514 21.72 10.26 -20.93
CA ALA A 514 23.11 10.63 -21.13
C ALA A 514 23.87 10.73 -19.80
N GLN A 515 23.32 11.43 -18.81
CA GLN A 515 23.95 11.59 -17.50
C GLN A 515 24.13 10.26 -16.75
N THR A 516 23.14 9.38 -16.84
CA THR A 516 23.20 8.04 -16.24
C THR A 516 24.26 7.18 -16.91
N SER A 517 24.40 7.26 -18.23
CA SER A 517 25.49 6.62 -18.97
C SER A 517 26.86 7.15 -18.52
N ASP A 518 26.99 8.46 -18.38
CA ASP A 518 28.24 9.09 -17.89
C ASP A 518 28.57 8.66 -16.46
N ASN A 519 27.58 8.54 -15.59
CA ASN A 519 27.76 8.03 -14.23
C ASN A 519 28.29 6.59 -14.22
N ALA A 520 27.77 5.72 -15.09
CA ALA A 520 28.27 4.35 -15.23
C ALA A 520 29.74 4.33 -15.69
N VAL A 521 30.11 5.16 -16.67
CA VAL A 521 31.49 5.29 -17.14
C VAL A 521 32.41 5.81 -16.04
N ASN A 522 31.98 6.83 -15.29
CA ASN A 522 32.75 7.41 -14.20
C ASN A 522 32.92 6.44 -13.03
N ALA A 523 31.89 5.64 -12.71
CA ALA A 523 32.00 4.56 -11.75
C ALA A 523 33.08 3.56 -12.18
N LYS A 524 33.05 3.09 -13.43
CA LYS A 524 34.09 2.17 -13.93
C LYS A 524 35.51 2.74 -13.78
N LYS A 525 35.72 4.02 -14.13
CA LYS A 525 37.03 4.69 -13.95
C LYS A 525 37.45 4.77 -12.47
N ALA A 526 36.51 5.06 -11.56
CA ALA A 526 36.80 5.10 -10.13
C ALA A 526 37.16 3.71 -9.57
N ASP A 527 36.56 2.65 -10.11
CA ASP A 527 36.90 1.27 -9.74
C ASP A 527 38.33 0.92 -10.18
N GLU A 528 38.68 1.21 -11.44
CA GLU A 528 40.03 1.01 -11.98
C GLU A 528 41.08 1.76 -11.13
N GLN A 529 40.82 3.02 -10.75
CA GLN A 529 41.71 3.79 -9.89
C GLN A 529 41.81 3.20 -8.47
N SER A 530 40.71 2.68 -7.92
CA SER A 530 40.70 2.06 -6.60
C SER A 530 41.51 0.76 -6.58
N GLN A 531 41.43 -0.03 -7.66
CA GLN A 531 42.24 -1.24 -7.84
C GLN A 531 43.75 -0.90 -7.92
N ALA A 532 44.12 0.15 -8.66
CA ALA A 532 45.51 0.62 -8.73
C ALA A 532 46.04 1.04 -7.35
N SER A 533 45.31 1.90 -6.62
CA SER A 533 45.68 2.32 -5.26
C SER A 533 45.82 1.14 -4.29
N ARG A 534 44.98 0.11 -4.43
CA ARG A 534 45.06 -1.11 -3.63
C ARG A 534 46.34 -1.90 -3.92
N ALA A 535 46.74 -1.98 -5.19
CA ALA A 535 47.98 -2.63 -5.59
C ALA A 535 49.21 -1.90 -5.02
N ASP A 536 49.25 -0.57 -5.14
CA ASP A 536 50.35 0.26 -4.62
C ASP A 536 50.49 0.17 -3.10
N ALA A 537 49.36 0.20 -2.38
CA ALA A 537 49.35 0.04 -0.92
C ALA A 537 49.78 -1.38 -0.50
N GLY A 538 49.39 -2.40 -1.26
CA GLY A 538 49.81 -3.78 -1.04
C GLY A 538 51.32 -3.99 -1.26
N GLU A 539 51.89 -3.35 -2.28
CA GLU A 539 53.34 -3.38 -2.49
C GLU A 539 54.11 -2.62 -1.40
N SER A 540 53.57 -1.47 -0.96
CA SER A 540 54.13 -0.70 0.15
C SER A 540 54.13 -1.50 1.47
N ASP A 541 53.11 -2.33 1.73
CA ASP A 541 53.04 -3.21 2.92
C ASP A 541 54.15 -4.27 2.91
N LYS A 542 54.50 -4.81 1.73
CA LYS A 542 55.65 -5.72 1.58
C LYS A 542 56.97 -5.02 1.89
N LEU A 543 57.19 -3.82 1.35
CA LEU A 543 58.40 -3.03 1.62
C LEU A 543 58.54 -2.69 3.12
N MET A 544 57.43 -2.41 3.81
CA MET A 544 57.45 -2.21 5.27
C MET A 544 57.81 -3.49 6.02
N THR A 545 57.35 -4.64 5.56
CA THR A 545 57.71 -5.95 6.13
C THR A 545 59.21 -6.22 5.97
N GLU A 546 59.79 -5.94 4.79
CA GLU A 546 61.23 -6.04 4.56
C GLU A 546 62.03 -5.06 5.45
N LEU A 547 61.56 -3.82 5.61
CA LEU A 547 62.18 -2.83 6.49
C LEU A 547 62.19 -3.28 7.96
N ILE A 548 61.10 -3.85 8.46
CA ILE A 548 61.02 -4.40 9.82
C ILE A 548 62.01 -5.55 9.99
N SER A 549 62.15 -6.42 8.98
CA SER A 549 63.13 -7.50 8.98
C SER A 549 64.56 -6.96 9.08
N ALA A 550 64.93 -6.00 8.23
CA ALA A 550 66.25 -5.38 8.24
C ALA A 550 66.57 -4.68 9.58
N MET A 551 65.58 -4.00 10.18
CA MET A 551 65.75 -3.39 11.51
C MET A 551 65.92 -4.43 12.61
N THR A 552 65.28 -5.60 12.49
CA THR A 552 65.47 -6.71 13.41
C THR A 552 66.89 -7.27 13.32
N GLU A 553 67.44 -7.40 12.12
CA GLU A 553 68.83 -7.81 11.90
C GLU A 553 69.83 -6.80 12.48
N ILE A 554 69.56 -5.51 12.36
CA ILE A 554 70.38 -4.43 12.97
C ILE A 554 70.32 -4.52 14.50
N ASP A 555 69.15 -4.73 15.11
CA ASP A 555 69.00 -4.86 16.56
C ASP A 555 69.76 -6.09 17.10
N ASN A 556 69.69 -7.22 16.39
CA ASN A 556 70.44 -8.42 16.73
C ASN A 556 71.96 -8.20 16.61
N SER A 557 72.42 -7.55 15.54
CA SER A 557 73.83 -7.17 15.39
C SER A 557 74.29 -6.26 16.52
N GLY A 558 73.45 -5.33 16.99
CA GLY A 558 73.72 -4.48 18.15
C GLY A 558 73.87 -5.29 19.45
N LYS A 559 73.05 -6.32 19.67
CA LYS A 559 73.17 -7.24 20.82
C LYS A 559 74.49 -8.03 20.78
N ASP A 560 74.88 -8.51 19.61
CA ASP A 560 76.14 -9.24 19.43
C ASP A 560 77.35 -8.33 19.71
N ILE A 561 77.33 -7.09 19.20
CA ILE A 561 78.39 -6.10 19.51
C ILE A 561 78.43 -5.82 21.01
N THR A 562 77.27 -5.69 21.67
CA THR A 562 77.22 -5.47 23.13
C THR A 562 77.92 -6.60 23.88
N ALA A 563 77.69 -7.86 23.50
CA ALA A 563 78.37 -9.02 24.10
C ALA A 563 79.89 -8.99 23.90
N ILE A 564 80.35 -8.58 22.71
CA ILE A 564 81.78 -8.40 22.43
C ILE A 564 82.37 -7.29 23.31
N ILE A 565 81.68 -6.15 23.43
CA ILE A 565 82.12 -5.02 24.25
C ILE A 565 82.20 -5.40 25.73
N THR A 566 81.24 -6.17 26.26
CA THR A 566 81.32 -6.71 27.62
C THR A 566 82.52 -7.62 27.80
N THR A 567 82.86 -8.43 26.79
CA THR A 567 84.07 -9.27 26.82
C THR A 567 85.34 -8.42 26.85
N ILE A 568 85.40 -7.35 26.06
CA ILE A 568 86.54 -6.40 26.05
C ILE A 568 86.69 -5.70 27.40
N ASP A 569 85.59 -5.26 28.01
CA ASP A 569 85.60 -4.63 29.35
C ASP A 569 86.13 -5.60 30.41
N ASN A 570 85.70 -6.87 30.36
CA ASN A 570 86.24 -7.93 31.23
C ASN A 570 87.74 -8.18 31.01
N ILE A 571 88.21 -8.19 29.76
CA ILE A 571 89.65 -8.34 29.44
C ILE A 571 90.43 -7.13 29.97
N ALA A 572 89.90 -5.91 29.81
CA ALA A 572 90.52 -4.70 30.32
C ALA A 572 90.60 -4.73 31.86
N ALA A 573 89.55 -5.17 32.55
CA ALA A 573 89.56 -5.35 33.99
C ALA A 573 90.58 -6.40 34.47
N GLN A 574 90.66 -7.56 33.78
CA GLN A 574 91.67 -8.59 34.07
C GLN A 574 93.09 -8.09 33.83
N THR A 575 93.32 -7.35 32.74
CA THR A 575 94.62 -6.75 32.39
C THR A 575 95.04 -5.72 33.43
N ASN A 576 94.09 -4.90 33.91
CA ASN A 576 94.32 -3.93 34.97
C ASN A 576 94.72 -4.61 36.30
N LEU A 577 94.11 -5.74 36.65
CA LEU A 577 94.48 -6.55 37.84
C LEU A 577 95.85 -7.22 37.69
N LEU A 578 96.16 -7.76 36.52
CA LEU A 578 97.48 -8.34 36.22
C LEU A 578 98.59 -7.28 36.31
N ALA A 579 98.34 -6.10 35.74
CA ALA A 579 99.26 -4.97 35.79
C ALA A 579 99.45 -4.45 37.22
N LEU A 580 98.39 -4.41 38.03
CA LEU A 580 98.47 -4.06 39.45
C LEU A 580 99.34 -5.05 40.22
N ASN A 581 99.14 -6.35 40.02
CA ASN A 581 99.95 -7.40 40.66
C ASN A 581 101.42 -7.29 40.24
N ALA A 582 101.69 -7.02 38.96
CA ALA A 582 103.04 -6.81 38.44
C ALA A 582 103.70 -5.55 39.03
N ALA A 583 102.96 -4.44 39.17
CA ALA A 583 103.45 -3.21 39.80
C ALA A 583 103.79 -3.42 41.28
N ILE A 584 102.97 -4.20 42.02
CA ILE A 584 103.23 -4.57 43.41
C ILE A 584 104.52 -5.40 43.53
N GLU A 585 104.69 -6.42 42.69
CA GLU A 585 105.88 -7.28 42.75
C GLU A 585 107.15 -6.54 42.29
N ALA A 586 107.02 -5.63 41.32
CA ALA A 586 108.09 -4.72 40.90
C ALA A 586 108.51 -3.75 42.02
N ALA A 587 107.55 -3.21 42.79
CA ALA A 587 107.83 -2.41 43.98
C ALA A 587 108.52 -3.22 45.09
N ARG A 588 108.16 -4.51 45.22
CA ARG A 588 108.75 -5.46 46.18
C ARG A 588 110.22 -5.79 45.87
N ALA A 589 110.61 -5.77 44.59
CA ALA A 589 111.97 -6.01 44.13
C ALA A 589 112.92 -4.79 44.27
N GLY A 590 112.43 -3.64 44.76
CA GLY A 590 113.25 -2.45 45.02
C GLY A 590 113.86 -1.82 43.76
N GLU A 591 115.13 -1.39 43.82
CA GLU A 591 115.84 -0.72 42.71
C GLU A 591 115.96 -1.60 41.44
N LEU A 592 115.97 -2.94 41.58
CA LEU A 592 116.04 -3.88 40.44
C LEU A 592 114.71 -3.99 39.67
N GLY A 593 113.57 -3.64 40.28
CA GLY A 593 112.22 -3.73 39.69
C GLY A 593 111.73 -2.46 39.00
N ARG A 594 112.51 -1.37 39.03
CA ARG A 594 112.08 -0.01 38.62
C ARG A 594 111.62 0.08 37.17
N GLY A 595 112.31 -0.59 36.24
CA GLY A 595 111.93 -0.64 34.83
C GLY A 595 110.64 -1.44 34.58
N PHE A 596 110.41 -2.51 35.34
CA PHE A 596 109.19 -3.31 35.27
C PHE A 596 107.98 -2.56 35.85
N ALA A 597 108.17 -1.77 36.92
CA ALA A 597 107.11 -0.97 37.52
C ALA A 597 106.52 0.06 36.53
N VAL A 598 107.38 0.74 35.75
CA VAL A 598 106.94 1.71 34.73
C VAL A 598 106.12 1.02 33.64
N VAL A 599 106.54 -0.14 33.16
CA VAL A 599 105.79 -0.91 32.16
C VAL A 599 104.44 -1.37 32.74
N ALA A 600 104.41 -1.83 33.99
CA ALA A 600 103.18 -2.24 34.65
C ALA A 600 102.19 -1.07 34.81
N ASP A 601 102.66 0.12 35.19
CA ASP A 601 101.81 1.32 35.27
C ASP A 601 101.28 1.76 33.89
N GLU A 602 102.09 1.66 32.83
CA GLU A 602 101.64 1.97 31.47
C GLU A 602 100.58 0.96 30.97
N VAL A 603 100.78 -0.34 31.23
CA VAL A 603 99.78 -1.39 30.91
C VAL A 603 98.49 -1.17 31.71
N ARG A 604 98.60 -0.75 32.98
CA ARG A 604 97.44 -0.41 33.82
C ARG A 604 96.67 0.78 33.25
N SER A 605 97.38 1.84 32.86
CA SER A 605 96.80 3.03 32.21
C SER A 605 96.10 2.66 30.89
N LEU A 606 96.73 1.82 30.05
CA LEU A 606 96.15 1.33 28.80
C LEU A 606 94.89 0.49 29.03
N ALA A 607 94.89 -0.37 30.05
CA ALA A 607 93.73 -1.17 30.44
C ALA A 607 92.56 -0.28 30.90
N ALA A 608 92.83 0.74 31.72
CA ALA A 608 91.81 1.71 32.15
C ALA A 608 91.22 2.51 30.96
N ARG A 609 92.06 2.95 30.02
CA ARG A 609 91.61 3.61 28.78
C ARG A 609 90.77 2.68 27.90
N SER A 610 91.12 1.40 27.85
CA SER A 610 90.38 0.39 27.07
C SER A 610 89.00 0.11 27.68
N ALA A 611 88.90 0.01 29.01
CA ALA A 611 87.62 -0.13 29.71
C ALA A 611 86.71 1.08 29.49
N GLU A 612 87.26 2.30 29.58
CA GLU A 612 86.49 3.52 29.31
C GLU A 612 85.98 3.59 27.86
N ALA A 613 86.83 3.24 26.88
CA ALA A 613 86.42 3.18 25.47
C ALA A 613 85.37 2.09 25.21
N ALA A 614 85.49 0.93 25.85
CA ALA A 614 84.50 -0.14 25.80
C ALA A 614 83.15 0.34 26.35
N LYS A 615 83.15 0.99 27.52
CA LYS A 615 81.94 1.56 28.13
C LYS A 615 81.27 2.63 27.26
N GLN A 616 82.05 3.51 26.64
CA GLN A 616 81.52 4.50 25.69
C GLN A 616 80.88 3.84 24.46
N THR A 617 81.53 2.80 23.93
CA THR A 617 80.98 2.03 22.79
C THR A 617 79.70 1.30 23.18
N ALA A 618 79.64 0.68 24.37
CA ALA A 618 78.42 0.06 24.89
C ALA A 618 77.26 1.06 24.97
N THR A 619 77.54 2.29 25.40
CA THR A 619 76.53 3.36 25.47
C THR A 619 76.00 3.74 24.09
N LEU A 620 76.87 3.88 23.09
CA LEU A 620 76.47 4.20 21.71
C LEU A 620 75.64 3.07 21.06
N ILE A 621 76.00 1.81 21.34
CA ILE A 621 75.27 0.65 20.83
C ILE A 621 73.90 0.52 21.51
N ALA A 622 73.81 0.77 22.82
CA ALA A 622 72.53 0.78 23.54
C ALA A 622 71.58 1.87 23.02
N ASP A 623 72.10 3.07 22.75
CA ASP A 623 71.33 4.15 22.12
C ASP A 623 70.90 3.78 20.69
N SER A 624 71.77 3.14 19.91
CA SER A 624 71.46 2.65 18.56
C SER A 624 70.36 1.58 18.58
N SER A 625 70.42 0.61 19.48
CA SER A 625 69.36 -0.42 19.66
C SER A 625 68.03 0.23 20.02
N THR A 626 68.02 1.21 20.93
CA THR A 626 66.81 1.96 21.30
C THR A 626 66.19 2.68 20.09
N LYS A 627 67.01 3.32 19.25
CA LYS A 627 66.56 3.99 18.02
C LYS A 627 66.03 2.99 16.98
N THR A 628 66.68 1.85 16.81
CA THR A 628 66.23 0.76 15.92
C THR A 628 64.89 0.19 16.37
N GLN A 629 64.70 -0.06 17.66
CA GLN A 629 63.42 -0.51 18.22
C GLN A 629 62.30 0.51 17.99
N ARG A 630 62.59 1.80 18.17
CA ARG A 630 61.64 2.87 17.81
C ARG A 630 61.30 2.86 16.31
N GLY A 631 62.29 2.63 15.45
CA GLY A 631 62.10 2.47 14.01
C GLY A 631 61.17 1.31 13.66
N MET A 632 61.36 0.14 14.30
CA MET A 632 60.48 -1.02 14.13
C MET A 632 59.02 -0.71 14.51
N ILE A 633 58.79 -0.01 15.61
CA ILE A 633 57.43 0.39 16.04
C ILE A 633 56.77 1.30 15.01
N ILE A 634 57.51 2.30 14.49
CA ILE A 634 56.98 3.22 13.48
C ILE A 634 56.66 2.48 12.18
N ALA A 635 57.58 1.65 11.69
CA ALA A 635 57.37 0.84 10.48
C ALA A 635 56.17 -0.11 10.63
N GLY A 636 56.01 -0.74 11.80
CA GLY A 636 54.85 -1.58 12.10
C GLY A 636 53.52 -0.83 12.05
N ARG A 637 53.46 0.38 12.63
CA ARG A 637 52.27 1.25 12.56
C ARG A 637 51.97 1.70 11.13
N THR A 638 53.01 1.97 10.33
CA THR A 638 52.86 2.31 8.91
C THR A 638 52.32 1.12 8.12
N ALA A 639 52.82 -0.09 8.34
CA ALA A 639 52.29 -1.32 7.74
C ALA A 639 50.81 -1.54 8.08
N GLU A 640 50.42 -1.35 9.35
CA GLU A 640 49.03 -1.44 9.78
C GLU A 640 48.14 -0.39 9.06
N SER A 641 48.64 0.83 8.89
CA SER A 641 47.93 1.89 8.15
C SER A 641 47.76 1.54 6.68
N LEU A 642 48.75 0.92 6.04
CA LEU A 642 48.67 0.44 4.65
C LEU A 642 47.64 -0.69 4.51
N LYS A 643 47.56 -1.61 5.46
CA LYS A 643 46.49 -2.64 5.49
C LYS A 643 45.09 -2.03 5.59
N ASN A 644 44.94 -0.98 6.39
CA ASN A 644 43.68 -0.23 6.48
C ASN A 644 43.33 0.44 5.14
N ILE A 645 44.32 0.99 4.41
CA ILE A 645 44.12 1.54 3.06
C ILE A 645 43.70 0.45 2.07
N VAL A 646 44.33 -0.73 2.10
CA VAL A 646 43.95 -1.88 1.24
C VAL A 646 42.51 -2.31 1.51
N SER A 647 42.10 -2.38 2.78
CA SER A 647 40.72 -2.71 3.16
C SER A 647 39.73 -1.62 2.72
N GLY A 648 40.06 -0.35 2.97
CA GLY A 648 39.23 0.80 2.59
C GLY A 648 39.03 0.92 1.08
N THR A 649 40.09 0.76 0.28
CA THR A 649 40.01 0.77 -1.19
C THR A 649 39.18 -0.40 -1.74
N SER A 650 39.20 -1.57 -1.08
CA SER A 650 38.33 -2.69 -1.42
C SER A 650 36.84 -2.38 -1.16
N ALA A 651 36.53 -1.66 -0.08
CA ALA A 651 35.17 -1.21 0.20
C ALA A 651 34.70 -0.15 -0.81
N VAL A 652 35.57 0.79 -1.18
CA VAL A 652 35.27 1.79 -2.24
C VAL A 652 34.98 1.11 -3.57
N SER A 653 35.81 0.15 -4.01
CA SER A 653 35.58 -0.63 -5.23
C SER A 653 34.21 -1.32 -5.22
N SER A 654 33.82 -1.91 -4.07
CA SER A 654 32.51 -2.55 -3.92
C SER A 654 31.35 -1.55 -4.07
N LEU A 655 31.45 -0.38 -3.44
CA LEU A 655 30.44 0.69 -3.56
C LEU A 655 30.35 1.22 -5.00
N VAL A 656 31.48 1.41 -5.65
CA VAL A 656 31.55 1.88 -7.04
C VAL A 656 30.92 0.86 -8.00
N SER A 657 31.12 -0.44 -7.76
CA SER A 657 30.43 -1.50 -8.52
C SER A 657 28.92 -1.42 -8.36
N LEU A 658 28.40 -1.09 -7.17
CA LEU A 658 26.97 -0.88 -6.96
C LEU A 658 26.45 0.36 -7.71
N ILE A 659 27.22 1.45 -7.75
CA ILE A 659 26.88 2.66 -8.54
C ILE A 659 26.79 2.33 -10.03
N TYR A 660 27.75 1.55 -10.55
CA TYR A 660 27.73 1.10 -11.95
C TYR A 660 26.46 0.28 -12.26
N GLN A 661 26.14 -0.70 -11.41
CA GLN A 661 24.94 -1.53 -11.57
C GLN A 661 23.65 -0.70 -11.53
N ALA A 662 23.52 0.17 -10.52
CA ALA A 662 22.36 1.05 -10.39
C ALA A 662 22.22 2.01 -11.57
N SER A 663 23.34 2.55 -12.07
CA SER A 663 23.32 3.43 -13.26
C SER A 663 22.91 2.65 -14.52
N SER A 664 23.40 1.42 -14.69
CA SER A 664 22.99 0.57 -15.81
C SER A 664 21.49 0.24 -15.78
N GLU A 665 20.94 -0.02 -14.59
CA GLU A 665 19.51 -0.29 -14.41
C GLU A 665 18.67 0.97 -14.67
N GLN A 666 19.11 2.14 -14.17
CA GLN A 666 18.48 3.43 -14.47
C GLN A 666 18.45 3.72 -15.97
N ALA A 667 19.53 3.44 -16.70
CA ALA A 667 19.57 3.66 -18.15
C ALA A 667 18.50 2.81 -18.87
N SER A 668 18.34 1.56 -18.45
CA SER A 668 17.26 0.68 -18.96
C SER A 668 15.88 1.20 -18.58
N GLY A 669 15.69 1.68 -17.35
CA GLY A 669 14.42 2.28 -16.90
C GLY A 669 14.05 3.54 -17.69
N LEU A 670 15.04 4.37 -18.03
CA LEU A 670 14.83 5.57 -18.84
C LEU A 670 14.44 5.24 -20.28
N GLN A 671 14.98 4.16 -20.87
CA GLN A 671 14.51 3.68 -22.18
C GLN A 671 13.04 3.22 -22.14
N GLN A 672 12.63 2.51 -21.10
CA GLN A 672 11.23 2.08 -20.95
C GLN A 672 10.28 3.27 -20.76
N ALA A 673 10.68 4.26 -19.96
CA ALA A 673 9.91 5.48 -19.80
C ALA A 673 9.84 6.31 -21.10
N SER A 674 10.90 6.31 -21.92
CA SER A 674 10.86 6.92 -23.26
C SER A 674 9.80 6.28 -24.16
N LEU A 675 9.72 4.94 -24.18
CA LEU A 675 8.67 4.22 -24.92
C LEU A 675 7.27 4.55 -24.39
N GLY A 676 7.12 4.66 -23.07
CA GLY A 676 5.87 5.08 -22.44
C GLY A 676 5.44 6.49 -22.87
N LEU A 677 6.39 7.42 -23.02
CA LEU A 677 6.10 8.78 -23.49
C LEU A 677 5.64 8.81 -24.96
N GLU A 678 6.22 7.97 -25.83
CA GLU A 678 5.76 7.84 -27.21
C GLU A 678 4.30 7.40 -27.28
N GLN A 679 3.89 6.47 -26.41
CA GLN A 679 2.49 6.02 -26.34
C GLN A 679 1.55 7.10 -25.80
N ILE A 680 2.00 7.92 -24.85
CA ILE A 680 1.21 9.06 -24.35
C ILE A 680 1.08 10.13 -25.44
N ASP A 681 2.13 10.36 -26.25
CA ASP A 681 2.07 11.28 -27.38
C ASP A 681 1.03 10.83 -28.41
N GLU A 682 0.99 9.54 -28.75
CA GLU A 682 -0.01 8.96 -29.67
C GLU A 682 -1.45 9.20 -29.15
N VAL A 683 -1.71 8.92 -27.87
CA VAL A 683 -3.02 9.18 -27.26
C VAL A 683 -3.35 10.67 -27.25
N THR A 684 -2.37 11.53 -27.03
CA THR A 684 -2.55 12.99 -27.04
C THR A 684 -2.93 13.49 -28.43
N GLN A 685 -2.29 12.99 -29.48
CA GLN A 685 -2.66 13.27 -30.87
C GLN A 685 -4.07 12.74 -31.18
N GLN A 686 -4.40 11.53 -30.72
CA GLN A 686 -5.73 10.95 -30.89
C GLN A 686 -6.81 11.80 -30.20
N ASN A 687 -6.55 12.32 -29.01
CA ASN A 687 -7.47 13.21 -28.30
C ASN A 687 -7.72 14.52 -29.06
N GLN A 688 -6.69 15.09 -29.69
CA GLN A 688 -6.87 16.26 -30.57
C GLN A 688 -7.76 15.92 -31.77
N SER A 689 -7.57 14.75 -32.39
CA SER A 689 -8.43 14.32 -33.51
C SER A 689 -9.87 14.12 -33.06
N ASN A 690 -10.08 13.34 -31.99
CA ASN A 690 -11.41 13.03 -31.45
C ASN A 690 -12.15 14.31 -31.02
N SER A 691 -11.45 15.26 -30.42
CA SER A 691 -12.03 16.56 -30.06
C SER A 691 -12.56 17.31 -31.29
N ARG A 692 -11.78 17.38 -32.38
CA ARG A 692 -12.23 18.02 -33.62
C ARG A 692 -13.47 17.33 -34.20
N ASP A 693 -13.49 16.00 -34.18
CA ASP A 693 -14.63 15.22 -34.68
C ASP A 693 -15.89 15.41 -33.83
N CYS A 694 -15.74 15.49 -32.50
CA CYS A 694 -16.84 15.80 -31.58
C CYS A 694 -17.38 17.22 -31.81
N ALA A 695 -16.51 18.22 -31.96
CA ALA A 695 -16.92 19.59 -32.25
C ALA A 695 -17.68 19.68 -33.60
N ALA A 696 -17.20 18.97 -34.63
CA ALA A 696 -17.88 18.89 -35.92
C ALA A 696 -19.26 18.23 -35.81
N SER A 697 -19.36 17.12 -35.09
CA SER A 697 -20.62 16.38 -34.89
C SER A 697 -21.64 17.18 -34.08
N ALA A 698 -21.19 17.88 -33.04
CA ALA A 698 -22.02 18.78 -32.24
C ALA A 698 -22.54 19.96 -33.08
N LYS A 699 -21.70 20.51 -33.96
CA LYS A 699 -22.13 21.56 -34.89
C LYS A 699 -23.19 21.06 -35.87
N ASP A 700 -23.08 19.83 -36.39
CA ASP A 700 -24.12 19.22 -37.23
C ASP A 700 -25.44 19.03 -36.46
N LEU A 701 -25.38 18.55 -35.20
CA LEU A 701 -26.54 18.40 -34.33
C LEU A 701 -27.25 19.73 -34.08
N SER A 702 -26.50 20.80 -33.79
CA SER A 702 -27.03 22.16 -33.61
C SER A 702 -27.75 22.67 -34.88
N VAL A 703 -27.15 22.43 -36.06
CA VAL A 703 -27.77 22.78 -37.35
C VAL A 703 -29.08 21.99 -37.57
N ARG A 704 -29.09 20.68 -37.28
CA ARG A 704 -30.30 19.83 -37.41
C ARG A 704 -31.40 20.25 -36.43
N ALA A 705 -31.05 20.60 -35.20
CA ALA A 705 -32.00 21.09 -34.20
C ALA A 705 -32.62 22.44 -34.62
N SER A 706 -31.81 23.35 -35.17
CA SER A 706 -32.29 24.61 -35.73
C SER A 706 -33.19 24.42 -36.96
N LEU A 707 -32.87 23.46 -37.84
CA LEU A 707 -33.75 23.05 -38.93
C LEU A 707 -35.10 22.53 -38.41
N MET A 708 -35.08 21.70 -37.37
CA MET A 708 -36.30 21.20 -36.72
C MET A 708 -37.15 22.34 -36.15
N GLN A 709 -36.54 23.31 -35.45
CA GLN A 709 -37.24 24.50 -34.96
C GLN A 709 -37.90 25.29 -36.10
N ARG A 710 -37.21 25.44 -37.24
CA ARG A 710 -37.74 26.15 -38.41
C ARG A 710 -38.94 25.43 -39.02
N GLU A 711 -38.89 24.11 -39.18
CA GLU A 711 -40.05 23.35 -39.67
C GLU A 711 -41.24 23.42 -38.70
N LEU A 712 -40.96 23.39 -37.40
CA LEU A 712 -42.00 23.52 -36.37
C LEU A 712 -42.59 24.94 -36.27
N SER A 713 -41.86 25.98 -36.68
CA SER A 713 -42.38 27.36 -36.68
C SER A 713 -43.51 27.60 -37.69
N ARG A 714 -43.76 26.64 -38.60
CA ARG A 714 -44.93 26.67 -39.49
C ARG A 714 -46.24 26.46 -38.72
N PHE A 715 -46.18 25.85 -37.53
CA PHE A 715 -47.33 25.67 -36.66
C PHE A 715 -47.51 26.87 -35.73
N LYS A 716 -48.71 27.45 -35.71
CA LYS A 716 -49.08 28.51 -34.76
C LYS A 716 -49.62 27.84 -33.50
N VAL A 717 -48.81 27.75 -32.46
CA VAL A 717 -49.20 27.20 -31.16
C VAL A 717 -49.79 28.28 -30.24
N LYS A 718 -50.69 27.90 -29.34
CA LYS A 718 -51.27 28.80 -28.33
C LYS A 718 -50.15 29.37 -27.46
N LYS A 719 -50.06 30.70 -27.40
CA LYS A 719 -49.14 31.38 -26.48
C LYS A 719 -49.66 31.24 -25.06
N THR A 720 -49.07 30.35 -24.27
CA THR A 720 -49.28 30.33 -22.82
C THR A 720 -48.72 31.63 -22.23
N PRO A 721 -49.47 32.40 -21.42
CA PRO A 721 -48.91 33.55 -20.74
C PRO A 721 -47.78 33.06 -19.83
N LEU A 722 -46.58 33.64 -19.98
CA LEU A 722 -45.52 33.48 -19.00
C LEU A 722 -46.03 34.06 -17.67
N LEU A 723 -46.16 33.20 -16.66
CA LEU A 723 -46.42 33.57 -15.27
C LEU A 723 -45.19 34.23 -14.65
#